data_AF-A0A7K6FHM6-F1
#
_entry.id   AF-A0A7K6FHM6-F1
#
_cell.length_a   1.000
_cell.length_b   1.000
_cell.length_c   1.000
_cell.angle_alpha   90.00
_cell.angle_beta   90.00
_cell.angle_gamma   90.00
#
_symmetry.space_group_name_H-M   'P 1'
#
loop_
_entity.id
_entity.type
_entity.pdbx_description
1 polymer ?
#
loop_
_entity_poly.entity_id
_entity_poly.type
_entity_poly.pdbx_seq_one_letter_code
_entity_poly.pdbx_strand_id
1 'polypeptide(L)'
;LYSLEVASLTRADADLEACRTQICKEVIAMMLKNMVLNHSLFPHVEKKLSSVFKKRFLAMEKEIQEEYERKMVALTAECSLETRKTMEAQCQKARAANEEAEELMRKINEKPAVEYRSLLDRLHRLEQDCLKRFLSVKQEEYFAKAYRELAITQRKELHTIFFTQITNATLKGELKLEAAKTLVEGYSKIQGDIEELMDFLQACKKYQLNKRFSYREYLISKIQSRDSRVSALINAAAAQISSLINKMERAGHLPEGHLGMLLDRAETEINFVKQKFDHDLKQEKQKLCQKLITKRRREMLQKKEHQKEQLSLGDPFKTTNEISHYLRHWKNLLSDHTIEFEELTEKLDNEASEELKELLFDIADKAIEALKRVQCGVFVQELVKLNVPKLFLLEAVEEHKKEMVVKHGQLEREEHDKSMAAEELLQLTRQKLSQELETGISEQKKTRSWEQSVFMQQLLSLPLSLSEEQLLRMRQELHCCFSQVDSSLAWPKIRARTLLQAFGMEQRDTEVLKVEQNLAMTNKQQHSKMGKTGSRNRNKLDILKKSLQDKILIYEDSVKGENLNRIKYELQLEKECHLRNLENKLGEYIASLAFQKTVKKCKMLELYTAVINVQALLFEELNTSKTLSKLECIQILEAHNPEIEELDRKLECEMLHKESAQQHLLSRQRWILDGLGLSNEAVDTNAERHVTVLLRQAMNKCRQFINLYQQSLRDEQWNCVVLEDLLENIEIDAFLAIYSQELRLAGYLAKLTRVPVGMLHRVLNLLLPSSSQSEVLSVLDSISKYSDGVVESDSNADESGSSKKRKNQELWQTLENKVRQDLINRSLEKIPSLNRRKDSSIKKKQFALLEKAAFIHLGRSPAHPAVEQPDPPVSLNSATAEAIELLDTGEKIFLFREPSDPLLALHNFPRKKKKNFLNSKKAARANMN
;
A
#
# COMPACT_ATOMS: atom_id res chain seq x y z
N LEU A 1 24.22 -4.71 5.02
CA LEU A 1 23.17 -4.28 5.98
C LEU A 1 21.76 -4.30 5.37
N TYR A 2 21.50 -3.56 4.29
CA TYR A 2 20.15 -3.32 3.72
C TYR A 2 19.19 -4.52 3.57
N SER A 3 19.63 -5.69 3.11
CA SER A 3 18.74 -6.88 3.02
C SER A 3 18.19 -7.33 4.39
N LEU A 4 18.98 -7.20 5.46
CA LEU A 4 18.55 -7.46 6.84
C LEU A 4 17.61 -6.36 7.38
N GLU A 5 17.78 -5.12 6.91
CA GLU A 5 16.85 -4.03 7.21
C GLU A 5 15.48 -4.29 6.59
N VAL A 6 15.43 -4.56 5.27
CA VAL A 6 14.20 -4.90 4.54
C VAL A 6 13.49 -6.08 5.21
N ALA A 7 14.18 -7.20 5.44
CA ALA A 7 13.61 -8.38 6.09
C ALA A 7 13.21 -8.18 7.57
N SER A 8 13.67 -7.11 8.22
CA SER A 8 13.21 -6.71 9.56
C SER A 8 11.96 -5.85 9.49
N LEU A 9 11.91 -4.89 8.55
CA LEU A 9 10.74 -4.02 8.32
C LEU A 9 9.54 -4.85 7.88
N THR A 10 9.70 -5.77 6.91
CA THR A 10 8.60 -6.63 6.43
C THR A 10 8.05 -7.53 7.54
N ARG A 11 8.91 -8.00 8.45
CA ARG A 11 8.44 -8.76 9.63
C ARG A 11 7.69 -7.86 10.61
N ALA A 12 8.19 -6.65 10.86
CA ALA A 12 7.52 -5.70 11.75
C ALA A 12 6.14 -5.25 11.22
N ASP A 13 5.98 -5.05 9.91
CA ASP A 13 4.66 -4.81 9.30
C ASP A 13 3.71 -6.01 9.54
N ALA A 14 4.18 -7.25 9.36
CA ALA A 14 3.37 -8.45 9.59
C ALA A 14 3.00 -8.67 11.08
N ASP A 15 3.96 -8.46 11.99
CA ASP A 15 3.74 -8.54 13.44
C ASP A 15 2.71 -7.46 13.89
N LEU A 16 2.82 -6.23 13.36
CA LEU A 16 1.87 -5.14 13.62
C LEU A 16 0.48 -5.40 13.03
N GLU A 17 0.38 -6.02 11.85
CA GLU A 17 -0.92 -6.32 11.24
C GLU A 17 -1.64 -7.47 11.94
N ALA A 18 -0.90 -8.45 12.47
CA ALA A 18 -1.44 -9.44 13.39
C ALA A 18 -1.99 -8.78 14.68
N CYS A 19 -1.28 -7.79 15.24
CA CYS A 19 -1.75 -7.02 16.38
C CYS A 19 -3.02 -6.22 16.05
N ARG A 20 -3.05 -5.46 14.94
CA ARG A 20 -4.26 -4.74 14.47
C ARG A 20 -5.44 -5.68 14.34
N THR A 21 -5.25 -6.80 13.64
CA THR A 21 -6.28 -7.83 13.42
C THR A 21 -6.83 -8.37 14.74
N GLN A 22 -5.96 -8.68 15.71
CA GLN A 22 -6.38 -9.20 17.01
C GLN A 22 -7.14 -8.15 17.82
N ILE A 23 -6.63 -6.92 17.90
CA ILE A 23 -7.27 -5.79 18.58
C ILE A 23 -8.67 -5.53 18.00
N CYS A 24 -8.84 -5.51 16.68
CA CYS A 24 -10.14 -5.33 16.04
C CYS A 24 -11.15 -6.43 16.43
N LYS A 25 -10.76 -7.71 16.43
CA LYS A 25 -11.64 -8.82 16.83
C LYS A 25 -12.05 -8.72 18.30
N GLU A 26 -11.08 -8.41 19.17
CA GLU A 26 -11.28 -8.29 20.62
C GLU A 26 -12.17 -7.11 20.99
N VAL A 27 -11.97 -5.95 20.34
CA VAL A 27 -12.84 -4.78 20.46
C VAL A 27 -14.27 -5.13 20.04
N ILE A 28 -14.48 -5.80 18.91
CA ILE A 28 -15.84 -6.21 18.47
C ILE A 28 -16.49 -7.11 19.53
N ALA A 29 -15.75 -8.04 20.13
CA ALA A 29 -16.26 -8.88 21.22
C ALA A 29 -16.55 -8.08 22.51
N MET A 30 -15.73 -7.10 22.86
CA MET A 30 -15.97 -6.20 24.01
C MET A 30 -17.19 -5.30 23.79
N MET A 31 -17.40 -4.81 22.57
CA MET A 31 -18.58 -4.03 22.21
C MET A 31 -19.87 -4.84 22.39
N LEU A 32 -19.91 -6.08 21.89
CA LEU A 32 -21.06 -6.98 22.05
C LEU A 32 -21.34 -7.30 23.54
N LYS A 33 -20.30 -7.54 24.35
CA LYS A 33 -20.43 -7.68 25.82
C LYS A 33 -21.04 -6.42 26.45
N ASN A 34 -20.57 -5.23 26.06
CA ASN A 34 -21.05 -3.96 26.61
C ASN A 34 -22.52 -3.68 26.28
N MET A 35 -23.04 -4.19 25.15
CA MET A 35 -24.49 -4.14 24.87
C MET A 35 -25.32 -5.00 25.82
N VAL A 36 -24.78 -6.13 26.29
CA VAL A 36 -25.45 -6.96 27.32
C VAL A 36 -25.46 -6.25 28.67
N LEU A 37 -24.35 -5.61 29.05
CA LEU A 37 -24.25 -4.80 30.27
C LEU A 37 -25.21 -3.59 30.24
N ASN A 38 -25.35 -2.95 29.08
CA ASN A 38 -26.27 -1.83 28.88
C ASN A 38 -27.73 -2.27 28.57
N HIS A 39 -28.04 -3.55 28.77
CA HIS A 39 -29.37 -4.17 28.53
C HIS A 39 -29.95 -3.99 27.11
N SER A 40 -29.13 -3.62 26.12
CA SER A 40 -29.56 -3.45 24.72
C SER A 40 -29.42 -4.71 23.88
N LEU A 41 -28.79 -5.77 24.41
CA LEU A 41 -28.66 -7.09 23.78
C LEU A 41 -28.87 -8.22 24.80
N PHE A 42 -29.57 -9.30 24.43
CA PHE A 42 -29.74 -10.45 25.31
C PHE A 42 -28.48 -11.34 25.34
N PRO A 43 -28.10 -11.91 26.51
CA PRO A 43 -26.88 -12.74 26.65
C PRO A 43 -26.81 -13.96 25.72
N HIS A 44 -27.95 -14.51 25.29
CA HIS A 44 -27.96 -15.64 24.34
C HIS A 44 -27.74 -15.18 22.88
N VAL A 45 -28.15 -13.95 22.54
CA VAL A 45 -27.91 -13.34 21.23
C VAL A 45 -26.45 -12.89 21.11
N GLU A 46 -25.86 -12.33 22.17
CA GLU A 46 -24.41 -12.05 22.23
C GLU A 46 -23.60 -13.30 21.90
N LYS A 47 -23.81 -14.40 22.64
CA LYS A 47 -23.09 -15.67 22.41
C LYS A 47 -23.24 -16.17 20.97
N LYS A 48 -24.44 -16.01 20.38
CA LYS A 48 -24.72 -16.38 18.99
C LYS A 48 -23.94 -15.50 18.01
N LEU A 49 -24.01 -14.17 18.11
CA LEU A 49 -23.23 -13.25 17.27
C LEU A 49 -21.72 -13.49 17.43
N SER A 50 -21.23 -13.58 18.66
CA SER A 50 -19.83 -13.89 18.97
C SER A 50 -19.35 -15.22 18.36
N SER A 51 -20.22 -16.24 18.25
CA SER A 51 -19.89 -17.49 17.55
C SER A 51 -19.83 -17.33 16.02
N VAL A 52 -20.74 -16.54 15.43
CA VAL A 52 -20.77 -16.25 13.99
C VAL A 52 -19.56 -15.41 13.59
N PHE A 53 -19.22 -14.40 14.39
CA PHE A 53 -18.02 -13.58 14.21
C PHE A 53 -16.74 -14.43 14.22
N LYS A 54 -16.55 -15.27 15.24
CA LYS A 54 -15.41 -16.20 15.30
C LYS A 54 -15.32 -17.10 14.07
N LYS A 55 -16.45 -17.66 13.61
CA LYS A 55 -16.49 -18.50 12.40
C LYS A 55 -16.14 -17.70 11.12
N ARG A 56 -16.62 -16.46 10.99
CA ARG A 56 -16.34 -15.59 9.83
C ARG A 56 -14.88 -15.13 9.80
N PHE A 57 -14.32 -14.70 10.93
CA PHE A 57 -12.91 -14.30 11.00
C PHE A 57 -11.96 -15.47 10.70
N LEU A 58 -12.23 -16.67 11.22
CA LEU A 58 -11.42 -17.86 10.91
C LEU A 58 -11.50 -18.29 9.42
N ALA A 59 -12.63 -18.07 8.75
CA ALA A 59 -12.75 -18.29 7.32
C ALA A 59 -11.91 -17.27 6.52
N MET A 60 -12.08 -15.98 6.82
CA MET A 60 -11.30 -14.89 6.23
C MET A 60 -9.78 -15.08 6.40
N GLU A 61 -9.31 -15.47 7.59
CA GLU A 61 -7.88 -15.71 7.83
C GLU A 61 -7.34 -16.88 6.99
N LYS A 62 -8.15 -17.92 6.78
CA LYS A 62 -7.81 -19.03 5.88
C LYS A 62 -7.79 -18.59 4.42
N GLU A 63 -8.77 -17.79 3.98
CA GLU A 63 -8.88 -17.27 2.61
C GLU A 63 -7.72 -16.32 2.27
N ILE A 64 -7.33 -15.44 3.20
CA ILE A 64 -6.15 -14.56 3.08
C ILE A 64 -4.86 -15.39 3.04
N GLN A 65 -4.72 -16.45 3.85
CA GLN A 65 -3.56 -17.34 3.80
C GLN A 65 -3.46 -18.11 2.47
N GLU A 66 -4.60 -18.56 1.92
CA GLU A 66 -4.64 -19.27 0.64
C GLU A 66 -4.41 -18.32 -0.57
N GLU A 67 -4.85 -17.06 -0.48
CA GLU A 67 -4.48 -16.00 -1.44
C GLU A 67 -2.99 -15.65 -1.33
N TYR A 68 -2.44 -15.55 -0.13
CA TYR A 68 -1.01 -15.33 0.11
C TYR A 68 -0.16 -16.45 -0.52
N GLU A 69 -0.45 -17.72 -0.23
CA GLU A 69 0.29 -18.85 -0.79
C GLU A 69 0.21 -18.88 -2.33
N ARG A 70 -0.96 -18.55 -2.92
CA ARG A 70 -1.10 -18.42 -4.38
C ARG A 70 -0.29 -17.25 -4.95
N LYS A 71 -0.41 -16.04 -4.40
CA LYS A 71 0.34 -14.85 -4.87
C LYS A 71 1.84 -15.04 -4.77
N MET A 72 2.34 -15.60 -3.66
CA MET A 72 3.79 -15.83 -3.50
C MET A 72 4.34 -16.83 -4.52
N VAL A 73 3.61 -17.90 -4.85
CA VAL A 73 4.02 -18.88 -5.87
C VAL A 73 4.02 -18.25 -7.26
N ALA A 74 2.96 -17.51 -7.62
CA ALA A 74 2.86 -16.82 -8.91
C ALA A 74 4.01 -15.81 -9.11
N LEU A 75 4.18 -14.89 -8.16
CA LEU A 75 5.25 -13.87 -8.22
C LEU A 75 6.65 -14.49 -8.20
N THR A 76 6.86 -15.62 -7.53
CA THR A 76 8.14 -16.34 -7.59
C THR A 76 8.40 -16.88 -9.00
N ALA A 77 7.39 -17.45 -9.66
CA ALA A 77 7.51 -17.94 -11.02
C ALA A 77 7.78 -16.79 -12.01
N GLU A 78 6.98 -15.71 -11.95
CA GLU A 78 7.11 -14.52 -12.78
C GLU A 78 8.49 -13.84 -12.62
N CYS A 79 8.91 -13.55 -11.39
CA CYS A 79 10.24 -12.96 -11.14
C CYS A 79 11.37 -13.86 -11.62
N SER A 80 11.23 -15.20 -11.52
CA SER A 80 12.24 -16.14 -12.03
C SER A 80 12.31 -16.17 -13.56
N LEU A 81 11.17 -15.95 -14.23
CA LEU A 81 11.08 -15.89 -15.69
C LEU A 81 11.60 -14.55 -16.23
N GLU A 82 11.26 -13.42 -15.59
CA GLU A 82 11.82 -12.11 -15.91
C GLU A 82 13.34 -12.12 -15.72
N THR A 83 13.83 -12.60 -14.56
CA THR A 83 15.26 -12.71 -14.27
C THR A 83 15.97 -13.57 -15.30
N ARG A 84 15.38 -14.70 -15.71
CA ARG A 84 15.96 -15.55 -16.75
C ARG A 84 16.05 -14.82 -18.10
N LYS A 85 14.92 -14.30 -18.61
CA LYS A 85 14.87 -13.62 -19.92
C LYS A 85 15.83 -12.43 -20.02
N THR A 86 15.88 -11.60 -18.98
CA THR A 86 16.75 -10.40 -18.95
C THR A 86 18.23 -10.76 -18.85
N MET A 87 18.58 -11.77 -18.04
CA MET A 87 19.96 -12.28 -17.95
C MET A 87 20.39 -13.00 -19.23
N GLU A 88 19.52 -13.79 -19.86
CA GLU A 88 19.77 -14.43 -21.15
C GLU A 88 20.04 -13.40 -22.26
N ALA A 89 19.24 -12.32 -22.32
CA ALA A 89 19.46 -11.20 -23.25
C ALA A 89 20.81 -10.50 -23.01
N GLN A 90 21.20 -10.25 -21.75
CA GLN A 90 22.53 -9.68 -21.47
C GLN A 90 23.67 -10.65 -21.84
N CYS A 91 23.49 -11.96 -21.61
CA CYS A 91 24.43 -13.00 -22.05
C CYS A 91 24.44 -13.24 -23.57
N GLN A 92 23.44 -12.76 -24.33
CA GLN A 92 23.49 -12.69 -25.79
C GLN A 92 24.28 -11.45 -26.24
N LYS A 93 23.99 -10.27 -25.68
CA LYS A 93 24.75 -9.03 -25.95
C LYS A 93 26.25 -9.20 -25.69
N ALA A 94 26.62 -9.75 -24.54
CA ALA A 94 28.03 -9.96 -24.16
C ALA A 94 28.75 -10.96 -25.09
N ARG A 95 28.02 -11.93 -25.68
CA ARG A 95 28.60 -12.84 -26.69
C ARG A 95 28.83 -12.13 -28.02
N ALA A 96 27.84 -11.39 -28.53
CA ALA A 96 28.02 -10.59 -29.75
C ALA A 96 29.19 -9.59 -29.63
N ALA A 97 29.29 -8.88 -28.49
CA ALA A 97 30.40 -7.96 -28.22
C ALA A 97 31.76 -8.68 -28.15
N ASN A 98 31.82 -9.91 -27.59
CA ASN A 98 33.03 -10.71 -27.60
C ASN A 98 33.39 -11.23 -29.00
N GLU A 99 32.41 -11.63 -29.81
CA GLU A 99 32.59 -12.09 -31.20
C GLU A 99 33.12 -10.95 -32.10
N GLU A 100 32.53 -9.75 -32.02
CA GLU A 100 33.05 -8.53 -32.67
C GLU A 100 34.48 -8.20 -32.21
N ALA A 101 34.75 -8.31 -30.91
CA ALA A 101 36.07 -8.10 -30.35
C ALA A 101 37.10 -9.09 -30.91
N GLU A 102 36.75 -10.37 -31.08
CA GLU A 102 37.65 -11.37 -31.67
C GLU A 102 37.98 -11.05 -33.13
N GLU A 103 37.02 -10.62 -33.95
CA GLU A 103 37.28 -10.23 -35.34
C GLU A 103 38.23 -9.02 -35.47
N LEU A 104 38.17 -8.09 -34.51
CA LEU A 104 39.11 -6.98 -34.38
C LEU A 104 40.50 -7.47 -33.93
N MET A 105 40.55 -8.40 -32.98
CA MET A 105 41.80 -8.92 -32.40
C MET A 105 42.60 -9.85 -33.33
N ARG A 106 41.96 -10.55 -34.29
CA ARG A 106 42.65 -11.38 -35.31
C ARG A 106 43.71 -10.64 -36.16
N LYS A 107 43.83 -9.31 -36.02
CA LYS A 107 44.69 -8.41 -36.82
C LYS A 107 45.69 -7.61 -35.96
N ILE A 108 45.94 -8.03 -34.71
CA ILE A 108 46.71 -7.26 -33.70
C ILE A 108 47.58 -8.22 -32.84
N ASN A 109 48.72 -7.72 -32.34
CA ASN A 109 49.60 -8.44 -31.41
C ASN A 109 48.89 -8.86 -30.10
N GLU A 110 49.32 -9.98 -29.51
CA GLU A 110 48.64 -10.62 -28.37
C GLU A 110 48.53 -9.75 -27.11
N LYS A 111 49.61 -9.14 -26.63
CA LYS A 111 49.61 -8.35 -25.37
C LYS A 111 48.49 -7.29 -25.31
N PRO A 112 48.39 -6.33 -26.27
CA PRO A 112 47.33 -5.34 -26.24
C PRO A 112 45.92 -5.93 -26.48
N ALA A 113 45.80 -7.13 -27.08
CA ALA A 113 44.53 -7.83 -27.24
C ALA A 113 44.06 -8.48 -25.92
N VAL A 114 44.97 -9.08 -25.14
CA VAL A 114 44.68 -9.62 -23.80
C VAL A 114 44.21 -8.51 -22.84
N GLU A 115 44.85 -7.33 -22.88
CA GLU A 115 44.40 -6.14 -22.13
C GLU A 115 42.99 -5.66 -22.54
N TYR A 116 42.62 -5.77 -23.82
CA TYR A 116 41.29 -5.39 -24.29
C TYR A 116 40.22 -6.38 -23.82
N ARG A 117 40.50 -7.69 -23.89
CA ARG A 117 39.65 -8.75 -23.33
C ARG A 117 39.40 -8.55 -21.84
N SER A 118 40.45 -8.31 -21.04
CA SER A 118 40.29 -8.19 -19.58
C SER A 118 39.48 -6.97 -19.14
N LEU A 119 39.52 -5.87 -19.92
CA LEU A 119 38.62 -4.71 -19.76
C LEU A 119 37.18 -5.05 -20.18
N LEU A 120 36.97 -5.70 -21.32
CA LEU A 120 35.64 -6.08 -21.81
C LEU A 120 34.95 -7.06 -20.84
N ASP A 121 35.68 -8.05 -20.34
CA ASP A 121 35.20 -8.98 -19.31
C ASP A 121 34.90 -8.28 -17.98
N ARG A 122 35.65 -7.22 -17.61
CA ARG A 122 35.37 -6.42 -16.41
C ARG A 122 34.07 -5.63 -16.59
N LEU A 123 33.87 -5.00 -17.75
CA LEU A 123 32.63 -4.30 -18.07
C LEU A 123 31.42 -5.25 -18.04
N HIS A 124 31.49 -6.38 -18.76
CA HIS A 124 30.41 -7.37 -18.79
C HIS A 124 30.07 -7.91 -17.38
N ARG A 125 31.05 -8.12 -16.49
CA ARG A 125 30.79 -8.49 -15.08
C ARG A 125 30.08 -7.38 -14.32
N LEU A 126 30.52 -6.13 -14.44
CA LEU A 126 29.91 -4.98 -13.76
C LEU A 126 28.46 -4.73 -14.22
N GLU A 127 28.21 -4.79 -15.53
CA GLU A 127 26.88 -4.73 -16.14
C GLU A 127 25.98 -5.86 -15.59
N GLN A 128 26.47 -7.10 -15.61
CA GLN A 128 25.72 -8.25 -15.13
C GLN A 128 25.41 -8.15 -13.63
N ASP A 129 26.34 -7.69 -12.81
CA ASP A 129 26.12 -7.49 -11.37
C ASP A 129 25.24 -6.28 -11.07
N CYS A 130 25.23 -5.25 -11.91
CA CYS A 130 24.25 -4.16 -11.83
C CYS A 130 22.84 -4.66 -12.15
N LEU A 131 22.68 -5.44 -13.23
CA LEU A 131 21.41 -6.04 -13.63
C LEU A 131 20.86 -7.01 -12.56
N LYS A 132 21.70 -7.91 -12.01
CA LYS A 132 21.33 -8.78 -10.87
C LYS A 132 20.81 -7.97 -9.68
N ARG A 133 21.49 -6.87 -9.32
CA ARG A 133 21.09 -5.98 -8.21
C ARG A 133 19.74 -5.31 -8.48
N PHE A 134 19.52 -4.79 -9.69
CA PHE A 134 18.24 -4.19 -10.09
C PHE A 134 17.09 -5.20 -10.03
N LEU A 135 17.25 -6.37 -10.66
CA LEU A 135 16.23 -7.43 -10.69
C LEU A 135 15.88 -7.94 -9.30
N SER A 136 16.87 -8.13 -8.42
CA SER A 136 16.64 -8.54 -7.03
C SER A 136 15.85 -7.50 -6.23
N VAL A 137 16.05 -6.20 -6.47
CA VAL A 137 15.29 -5.12 -5.82
C VAL A 137 13.87 -5.03 -6.37
N LYS A 138 13.70 -5.19 -7.69
CA LYS A 138 12.39 -5.26 -8.33
C LYS A 138 11.55 -6.45 -7.82
N GLN A 139 12.19 -7.59 -7.55
CA GLN A 139 11.56 -8.73 -6.90
C GLN A 139 11.15 -8.44 -5.43
N GLU A 140 11.99 -7.74 -4.65
CA GLU A 140 11.61 -7.27 -3.32
C GLU A 140 10.36 -6.35 -3.38
N GLU A 141 10.29 -5.45 -4.37
CA GLU A 141 9.16 -4.55 -4.60
C GLU A 141 7.86 -5.30 -4.92
N TYR A 142 7.89 -6.25 -5.87
CA TYR A 142 6.71 -7.04 -6.23
C TYR A 142 6.14 -7.81 -5.03
N PHE A 143 7.00 -8.46 -4.23
CA PHE A 143 6.55 -9.11 -3.01
C PHE A 143 6.00 -8.11 -1.98
N ALA A 144 6.69 -6.99 -1.74
CA ALA A 144 6.24 -5.97 -0.79
C ALA A 144 4.88 -5.37 -1.15
N LYS A 145 4.62 -5.13 -2.45
CA LYS A 145 3.32 -4.71 -2.96
C LYS A 145 2.24 -5.75 -2.65
N ALA A 146 2.51 -7.03 -2.91
CA ALA A 146 1.56 -8.10 -2.63
C ALA A 146 1.27 -8.29 -1.13
N TYR A 147 2.28 -8.19 -0.25
CA TYR A 147 2.07 -8.14 1.21
C TYR A 147 1.17 -6.96 1.62
N ARG A 148 1.41 -5.78 1.05
CA ARG A 148 0.62 -4.56 1.31
C ARG A 148 -0.83 -4.71 0.84
N GLU A 149 -1.05 -5.24 -0.36
CA GLU A 149 -2.39 -5.56 -0.88
C GLU A 149 -3.15 -6.54 0.03
N LEU A 150 -2.49 -7.62 0.48
CA LEU A 150 -3.11 -8.63 1.33
C LEU A 150 -3.54 -8.08 2.69
N ALA A 151 -2.68 -7.29 3.35
CA ALA A 151 -3.02 -6.61 4.60
C ALA A 151 -4.22 -5.66 4.42
N ILE A 152 -4.23 -4.89 3.33
CA ILE A 152 -5.34 -3.99 2.99
C ILE A 152 -6.64 -4.78 2.77
N THR A 153 -6.61 -5.91 2.05
CA THR A 153 -7.79 -6.77 1.85
C THR A 153 -8.28 -7.35 3.17
N GLN A 154 -7.39 -7.83 4.04
CA GLN A 154 -7.74 -8.35 5.37
C GLN A 154 -8.47 -7.32 6.23
N ARG A 155 -8.06 -6.04 6.22
CA ARG A 155 -8.77 -4.95 6.92
C ARG A 155 -10.15 -4.68 6.33
N LYS A 156 -10.25 -4.63 5.00
CA LYS A 156 -11.53 -4.45 4.27
C LYS A 156 -12.51 -5.59 4.59
N GLU A 157 -12.04 -6.83 4.68
CA GLU A 157 -12.88 -7.95 5.09
C GLU A 157 -13.26 -7.94 6.58
N LEU A 158 -12.40 -7.47 7.49
CA LEU A 158 -12.78 -7.25 8.89
C LEU A 158 -13.96 -6.27 9.01
N HIS A 159 -13.93 -5.15 8.28
CA HIS A 159 -15.05 -4.20 8.22
C HIS A 159 -16.28 -4.83 7.56
N THR A 160 -16.13 -5.49 6.41
CA THR A 160 -17.24 -6.12 5.69
C THR A 160 -17.93 -7.20 6.53
N ILE A 161 -17.18 -8.02 7.26
CA ILE A 161 -17.74 -9.00 8.21
C ILE A 161 -18.53 -8.32 9.32
N PHE A 162 -18.03 -7.21 9.90
CA PHE A 162 -18.73 -6.43 10.90
C PHE A 162 -20.07 -5.90 10.38
N PHE A 163 -20.06 -5.03 9.38
CA PHE A 163 -21.28 -4.42 8.84
C PHE A 163 -22.27 -5.48 8.35
N THR A 164 -21.81 -6.51 7.64
CA THR A 164 -22.66 -7.62 7.18
C THR A 164 -23.33 -8.36 8.33
N GLN A 165 -22.63 -8.62 9.44
CA GLN A 165 -23.21 -9.32 10.59
C GLN A 165 -24.25 -8.46 11.33
N ILE A 166 -24.01 -7.15 11.46
CA ILE A 166 -24.96 -6.24 12.12
C ILE A 166 -26.24 -6.09 11.29
N THR A 167 -26.13 -5.88 9.97
CA THR A 167 -27.29 -5.86 9.06
C THR A 167 -28.06 -7.19 9.10
N ASN A 168 -27.37 -8.33 9.08
CA ASN A 168 -28.00 -9.65 9.19
C ASN A 168 -28.69 -9.89 10.55
N ALA A 169 -28.19 -9.33 11.65
CA ALA A 169 -28.85 -9.43 12.97
C ALA A 169 -30.11 -8.56 13.03
N THR A 170 -30.05 -7.36 12.46
CA THR A 170 -31.19 -6.42 12.39
C THR A 170 -32.31 -6.98 11.52
N LEU A 171 -31.99 -7.48 10.31
CA LEU A 171 -32.97 -8.10 9.39
C LEU A 171 -33.67 -9.35 9.96
N LYS A 172 -33.07 -10.01 10.97
CA LYS A 172 -33.66 -11.18 11.65
C LYS A 172 -34.42 -10.81 12.93
N GLY A 173 -34.49 -9.52 13.30
CA GLY A 173 -35.05 -9.07 14.57
C GLY A 173 -34.22 -9.49 15.80
N GLU A 174 -33.00 -10.00 15.62
CA GLU A 174 -32.10 -10.39 16.71
C GLU A 174 -31.47 -9.16 17.39
N LEU A 175 -31.41 -8.03 16.68
CA LEU A 175 -30.88 -6.75 17.13
C LEU A 175 -31.87 -5.63 16.79
N LYS A 176 -32.15 -4.74 17.75
CA LYS A 176 -32.99 -3.55 17.52
C LYS A 176 -32.28 -2.52 16.65
N LEU A 177 -33.03 -1.77 15.85
CA LEU A 177 -32.50 -0.80 14.89
C LEU A 177 -31.68 0.32 15.57
N GLU A 178 -32.17 0.84 16.69
CA GLU A 178 -31.48 1.87 17.48
C GLU A 178 -30.18 1.33 18.07
N ALA A 179 -30.22 0.08 18.58
CA ALA A 179 -29.07 -0.59 19.13
C ALA A 179 -28.01 -0.90 18.05
N ALA A 180 -28.42 -1.20 16.82
CA ALA A 180 -27.55 -1.35 15.66
C ALA A 180 -26.87 -0.02 15.26
N LYS A 181 -27.61 1.09 15.23
CA LYS A 181 -27.07 2.44 14.97
C LYS A 181 -25.98 2.81 15.97
N THR A 182 -26.29 2.76 17.27
CA THR A 182 -25.33 3.07 18.35
C THR A 182 -24.10 2.15 18.31
N LEU A 183 -24.28 0.86 17.98
CA LEU A 183 -23.18 -0.09 17.82
C LEU A 183 -22.25 0.28 16.65
N VAL A 184 -22.81 0.67 15.49
CA VAL A 184 -22.03 1.06 14.30
C VAL A 184 -21.33 2.42 14.49
N GLU A 185 -21.96 3.35 15.21
CA GLU A 185 -21.36 4.63 15.61
C GLU A 185 -20.19 4.42 16.57
N GLY A 186 -20.40 3.64 17.63
CA GLY A 186 -19.34 3.26 18.57
C GLY A 186 -18.17 2.59 17.85
N TYR A 187 -18.47 1.63 16.95
CA TYR A 187 -17.44 0.92 16.17
C TYR A 187 -16.63 1.88 15.31
N SER A 188 -17.30 2.81 14.62
CA SER A 188 -16.62 3.79 13.76
C SER A 188 -15.69 4.71 14.53
N LYS A 189 -16.11 5.15 15.73
CA LYS A 189 -15.27 5.96 16.62
C LYS A 189 -14.06 5.17 17.12
N ILE A 190 -14.29 3.96 17.61
CA ILE A 190 -13.22 3.11 18.16
C ILE A 190 -12.25 2.66 17.06
N GLN A 191 -12.70 2.46 15.81
CA GLN A 191 -11.80 2.20 14.70
C GLN A 191 -10.83 3.37 14.46
N GLY A 192 -11.28 4.61 14.65
CA GLY A 192 -10.38 5.78 14.70
C GLY A 192 -9.37 5.72 15.85
N ASP A 193 -9.82 5.35 17.07
CA ASP A 193 -8.93 5.17 18.23
C ASP A 193 -7.90 4.02 17.99
N ILE A 194 -8.28 2.96 17.29
CA ILE A 194 -7.40 1.84 16.88
C ILE A 194 -6.40 2.31 15.82
N GLU A 195 -6.82 3.09 14.82
CA GLU A 195 -5.92 3.59 13.79
C GLU A 195 -4.93 4.63 14.33
N GLU A 196 -5.33 5.54 15.24
CA GLU A 196 -4.38 6.42 15.96
C GLU A 196 -3.37 5.60 16.81
N LEU A 197 -3.80 4.48 17.39
CA LEU A 197 -2.93 3.55 18.11
C LEU A 197 -1.93 2.87 17.16
N MET A 198 -2.39 2.34 16.03
CA MET A 198 -1.54 1.66 15.05
C MET A 198 -0.56 2.61 14.37
N ASP A 199 -0.98 3.84 14.04
CA ASP A 199 -0.10 4.90 13.52
C ASP A 199 1.04 5.22 14.51
N PHE A 200 0.73 5.33 15.81
CA PHE A 200 1.74 5.52 16.85
C PHE A 200 2.70 4.33 16.96
N LEU A 201 2.18 3.09 16.99
CA LEU A 201 3.00 1.88 17.10
C LEU A 201 3.91 1.69 15.87
N GLN A 202 3.43 1.99 14.67
CA GLN A 202 4.25 2.04 13.45
C GLN A 202 5.37 3.07 13.58
N ALA A 203 5.06 4.32 13.98
CA ALA A 203 6.06 5.37 14.12
C ALA A 203 7.14 5.01 15.16
N CYS A 204 6.75 4.50 16.33
CA CYS A 204 7.68 4.03 17.35
C CYS A 204 8.53 2.84 16.85
N LYS A 205 7.95 1.86 16.16
CA LYS A 205 8.72 0.71 15.64
C LYS A 205 9.67 1.14 14.51
N LYS A 206 9.28 2.08 13.65
CA LYS A 206 10.15 2.72 12.65
C LYS A 206 11.37 3.37 13.30
N TYR A 207 11.15 4.21 14.32
CA TYR A 207 12.21 4.89 15.06
C TYR A 207 13.20 3.88 15.69
N GLN A 208 12.69 2.88 16.42
CA GLN A 208 13.52 1.92 17.13
C GLN A 208 14.30 0.99 16.17
N LEU A 209 13.69 0.56 15.06
CA LEU A 209 14.39 -0.19 14.00
C LEU A 209 15.51 0.64 13.36
N ASN A 210 15.24 1.91 13.01
CA ASN A 210 16.25 2.81 12.44
C ASN A 210 17.39 3.08 13.44
N LYS A 211 17.09 3.35 14.71
CA LYS A 211 18.08 3.51 15.80
C LYS A 211 19.03 2.30 15.85
N ARG A 212 18.49 1.09 15.74
CA ARG A 212 19.29 -0.16 15.71
C ARG A 212 20.14 -0.29 14.45
N PHE A 213 19.65 0.12 13.28
CA PHE A 213 20.46 0.06 12.05
C PHE A 213 21.63 1.05 12.10
N SER A 214 21.41 2.30 12.52
CA SER A 214 22.50 3.26 12.71
C SER A 214 23.50 2.84 13.79
N TYR A 215 23.04 2.20 14.88
CA TYR A 215 23.94 1.60 15.87
C TYR A 215 24.80 0.47 15.27
N ARG A 216 24.24 -0.35 14.37
CA ARG A 216 25.00 -1.39 13.64
C ARG A 216 25.97 -0.79 12.62
N GLU A 217 25.66 0.35 12.00
CA GLU A 217 26.59 1.07 11.13
C GLU A 217 27.78 1.62 11.93
N TYR A 218 27.54 2.20 13.11
CA TYR A 218 28.58 2.55 14.09
C TYR A 218 29.44 1.33 14.47
N LEU A 219 28.83 0.20 14.85
CA LEU A 219 29.59 -1.01 15.20
C LEU A 219 30.41 -1.57 14.03
N ILE A 220 29.90 -1.52 12.80
CA ILE A 220 30.66 -1.93 11.61
C ILE A 220 31.88 -1.01 11.40
N SER A 221 31.72 0.31 11.54
CA SER A 221 32.84 1.26 11.48
C SER A 221 33.89 0.97 12.55
N LYS A 222 33.44 0.72 13.80
CA LYS A 222 34.28 0.37 14.95
C LYS A 222 35.01 -0.98 14.80
N ILE A 223 34.41 -1.95 14.11
CA ILE A 223 35.08 -3.22 13.79
C ILE A 223 36.10 -3.01 12.66
N GLN A 224 35.77 -2.22 11.64
CA GLN A 224 36.68 -1.89 10.53
C GLN A 224 37.91 -1.10 10.99
N SER A 225 37.76 -0.15 11.92
CA SER A 225 38.91 0.54 12.52
C SER A 225 39.84 -0.43 13.27
N ARG A 226 39.28 -1.37 14.03
CA ARG A 226 40.03 -2.42 14.76
C ARG A 226 40.74 -3.41 13.83
N ASP A 227 40.05 -3.98 12.84
CA ASP A 227 40.66 -4.84 11.81
C ASP A 227 41.80 -4.07 11.08
N SER A 228 41.65 -2.76 10.83
CA SER A 228 42.71 -1.92 10.23
C SER A 228 43.91 -1.67 11.16
N ARG A 229 43.68 -1.41 12.46
CA ARG A 229 44.72 -1.26 13.50
C ARG A 229 45.57 -2.53 13.61
N VAL A 230 44.93 -3.69 13.68
CA VAL A 230 45.63 -4.99 13.73
C VAL A 230 46.40 -5.27 12.44
N SER A 231 45.80 -5.02 11.27
CA SER A 231 46.47 -5.18 9.98
C SER A 231 47.71 -4.27 9.87
N ALA A 232 47.64 -3.04 10.37
CA ALA A 232 48.78 -2.12 10.39
C ALA A 232 49.88 -2.57 11.36
N LEU A 233 49.53 -3.07 12.55
CA LEU A 233 50.49 -3.60 13.54
C LEU A 233 51.25 -4.82 13.03
N ILE A 234 50.55 -5.79 12.43
CA ILE A 234 51.18 -7.00 11.87
C ILE A 234 52.09 -6.65 10.69
N ASN A 235 51.68 -5.72 9.82
CA ASN A 235 52.53 -5.27 8.72
C ASN A 235 53.74 -4.46 9.21
N ALA A 236 53.63 -3.66 10.29
CA ALA A 236 54.77 -2.98 10.90
C ALA A 236 55.77 -3.97 11.50
N ALA A 237 55.31 -4.95 12.28
CA ALA A 237 56.15 -5.99 12.86
C ALA A 237 56.85 -6.85 11.78
N ALA A 238 56.16 -7.13 10.66
CA ALA A 238 56.76 -7.82 9.52
C ALA A 238 57.84 -6.97 8.82
N ALA A 239 57.55 -5.69 8.58
CA ALA A 239 58.50 -4.76 7.95
C ALA A 239 59.79 -4.58 8.76
N GLN A 240 59.76 -4.76 10.09
CA GLN A 240 60.95 -4.70 10.94
C GLN A 240 61.95 -5.86 10.73
N ILE A 241 61.54 -6.98 10.13
CA ILE A 241 62.46 -8.05 9.73
C ILE A 241 63.26 -7.60 8.51
N SER A 242 62.59 -7.14 7.45
CA SER A 242 63.23 -6.57 6.26
C SER A 242 64.03 -5.31 6.57
N SER A 243 63.55 -4.45 7.48
CA SER A 243 64.26 -3.28 8.00
C SER A 243 65.60 -3.68 8.63
N LEU A 244 65.63 -4.70 9.49
CA LEU A 244 66.85 -5.16 10.15
C LEU A 244 67.91 -5.59 9.12
N ILE A 245 67.51 -6.38 8.12
CA ILE A 245 68.42 -6.85 7.06
C ILE A 245 69.00 -5.66 6.27
N ASN A 246 68.16 -4.71 5.86
CA ASN A 246 68.59 -3.51 5.13
C ASN A 246 69.42 -2.54 6.01
N LYS A 247 69.14 -2.43 7.32
CA LYS A 247 69.98 -1.64 8.25
C LYS A 247 71.39 -2.22 8.34
N MET A 248 71.56 -3.55 8.32
CA MET A 248 72.90 -4.18 8.39
C MET A 248 73.70 -4.07 7.08
N GLU A 249 73.04 -4.07 5.92
CA GLU A 249 73.70 -3.81 4.63
C GLU A 249 74.20 -2.37 4.53
N ARG A 250 73.35 -1.38 4.83
CA ARG A 250 73.74 0.06 4.83
C ARG A 250 74.84 0.40 5.82
N ALA A 251 74.98 -0.38 6.90
CA ALA A 251 76.08 -0.26 7.86
C ALA A 251 77.41 -0.88 7.36
N GLY A 252 77.44 -1.49 6.17
CA GLY A 252 78.60 -2.19 5.63
C GLY A 252 78.91 -3.51 6.33
N HIS A 253 77.96 -4.08 7.07
CA HIS A 253 78.15 -5.31 7.86
C HIS A 253 77.61 -6.57 7.15
N LEU A 254 76.85 -6.43 6.06
CA LEU A 254 76.31 -7.53 5.27
C LEU A 254 76.71 -7.38 3.79
N PRO A 255 77.38 -8.37 3.15
CA PRO A 255 77.72 -8.28 1.73
C PRO A 255 76.48 -8.37 0.83
N GLU A 256 76.41 -7.52 -0.20
CA GLU A 256 75.28 -7.39 -1.13
C GLU A 256 74.80 -8.74 -1.72
N GLY A 257 75.73 -9.64 -2.07
CA GLY A 257 75.40 -10.99 -2.57
C GLY A 257 74.62 -11.90 -1.60
N HIS A 258 74.50 -11.54 -0.32
CA HIS A 258 73.65 -12.24 0.67
C HIS A 258 72.32 -11.52 0.93
N LEU A 259 72.17 -10.26 0.49
CA LEU A 259 70.98 -9.44 0.75
C LEU A 259 69.72 -10.08 0.16
N GLY A 260 69.76 -10.42 -1.13
CA GLY A 260 68.61 -11.02 -1.85
C GLY A 260 68.10 -12.29 -1.16
N MET A 261 68.99 -13.27 -0.94
CA MET A 261 68.63 -14.54 -0.28
C MET A 261 68.03 -14.36 1.12
N LEU A 262 68.48 -13.35 1.88
CA LEU A 262 67.92 -13.04 3.20
C LEU A 262 66.57 -12.34 3.11
N LEU A 263 66.35 -11.47 2.13
CA LEU A 263 65.05 -10.82 1.89
C LEU A 263 64.01 -11.81 1.35
N ASP A 264 64.38 -12.67 0.39
CA ASP A 264 63.52 -13.75 -0.12
C ASP A 264 63.09 -14.69 1.03
N ARG A 265 64.04 -15.08 1.88
CA ARG A 265 63.76 -15.90 3.08
C ARG A 265 62.91 -15.15 4.11
N ALA A 266 63.12 -13.84 4.29
CA ALA A 266 62.28 -13.05 5.17
C ALA A 266 60.84 -12.97 4.65
N GLU A 267 60.65 -12.81 3.34
CA GLU A 267 59.32 -12.81 2.73
C GLU A 267 58.61 -14.17 2.90
N THR A 268 59.30 -15.31 2.74
CA THR A 268 58.66 -16.62 2.96
C THR A 268 58.23 -16.84 4.41
N GLU A 269 59.07 -16.49 5.39
CA GLU A 269 58.73 -16.60 6.83
C GLU A 269 57.61 -15.62 7.23
N ILE A 270 57.65 -14.37 6.73
CA ILE A 270 56.58 -13.37 6.94
C ILE A 270 55.25 -13.86 6.36
N ASN A 271 55.27 -14.38 5.14
CA ASN A 271 54.06 -14.86 4.48
C ASN A 271 53.51 -16.13 5.15
N PHE A 272 54.36 -17.01 5.68
CA PHE A 272 53.92 -18.14 6.51
C PHE A 272 53.22 -17.68 7.79
N VAL A 273 53.78 -16.71 8.52
CA VAL A 273 53.15 -16.17 9.74
C VAL A 273 51.83 -15.45 9.43
N LYS A 274 51.76 -14.70 8.32
CA LYS A 274 50.51 -14.04 7.85
C LYS A 274 49.43 -15.06 7.47
N GLN A 275 49.76 -16.07 6.65
CA GLN A 275 48.82 -17.14 6.28
C GLN A 275 48.31 -17.91 7.50
N LYS A 276 49.18 -18.12 8.50
CA LYS A 276 48.76 -18.72 9.77
C LYS A 276 47.81 -17.80 10.56
N PHE A 277 48.12 -16.51 10.68
CA PHE A 277 47.23 -15.53 11.30
C PHE A 277 45.85 -15.52 10.64
N ASP A 278 45.78 -15.48 9.30
CA ASP A 278 44.52 -15.51 8.56
C ASP A 278 43.74 -16.82 8.78
N HIS A 279 44.44 -17.96 8.89
CA HIS A 279 43.83 -19.27 9.18
C HIS A 279 43.26 -19.33 10.60
N ASP A 280 44.09 -19.01 11.61
CA ASP A 280 43.71 -19.04 13.03
C ASP A 280 42.56 -18.04 13.29
N LEU A 281 42.65 -16.82 12.73
CA LEU A 281 41.60 -15.79 12.83
C LEU A 281 40.28 -16.25 12.18
N LYS A 282 40.34 -16.91 11.01
CA LYS A 282 39.14 -17.46 10.35
C LYS A 282 38.50 -18.58 11.16
N GLN A 283 39.31 -19.47 11.75
CA GLN A 283 38.82 -20.58 12.58
C GLN A 283 38.16 -20.06 13.87
N GLU A 284 38.79 -19.11 14.57
CA GLU A 284 38.25 -18.55 15.81
C GLU A 284 37.05 -17.61 15.56
N LYS A 285 37.08 -16.75 14.52
CA LYS A 285 35.89 -15.96 14.13
C LYS A 285 34.70 -16.88 13.80
N GLN A 286 34.93 -18.08 13.23
CA GLN A 286 33.87 -19.09 13.00
C GLN A 286 33.34 -19.72 14.31
N LYS A 287 34.22 -20.11 15.25
CA LYS A 287 33.83 -20.63 16.57
C LYS A 287 33.02 -19.60 17.37
N LEU A 288 33.50 -18.36 17.43
CA LEU A 288 32.81 -17.25 18.10
C LEU A 288 31.43 -16.98 17.47
N CYS A 289 31.33 -16.99 16.14
CA CYS A 289 30.05 -16.83 15.45
C CYS A 289 29.01 -17.89 15.88
N GLN A 290 29.40 -19.15 16.03
CA GLN A 290 28.51 -20.22 16.50
C GLN A 290 28.09 -20.04 17.98
N LYS A 291 29.02 -19.63 18.85
CA LYS A 291 28.74 -19.27 20.26
C LYS A 291 27.70 -18.15 20.34
N LEU A 292 27.94 -17.03 19.63
CA LEU A 292 27.08 -15.84 19.65
C LEU A 292 25.69 -16.10 19.05
N ILE A 293 25.59 -16.84 17.94
CA ILE A 293 24.29 -17.23 17.35
C ILE A 293 23.48 -18.08 18.34
N THR A 294 24.14 -19.00 19.06
CA THR A 294 23.47 -19.88 20.03
C THR A 294 23.00 -19.11 21.27
N LYS A 295 23.84 -18.21 21.80
CA LYS A 295 23.50 -17.28 22.90
C LYS A 295 22.30 -16.40 22.53
N ARG A 296 22.38 -15.68 21.40
CA ARG A 296 21.31 -14.81 20.90
C ARG A 296 20.00 -15.57 20.66
N ARG A 297 20.03 -16.79 20.10
CA ARG A 297 18.81 -17.60 19.93
C ARG A 297 18.13 -17.92 21.26
N ARG A 298 18.90 -18.28 22.30
CA ARG A 298 18.37 -18.57 23.63
C ARG A 298 17.70 -17.35 24.27
N GLU A 299 18.41 -16.23 24.34
CA GLU A 299 17.92 -15.02 25.02
C GLU A 299 16.73 -14.39 24.28
N MET A 300 16.74 -14.36 22.95
CA MET A 300 15.61 -13.87 22.15
C MET A 300 14.38 -14.79 22.24
N LEU A 301 14.56 -16.11 22.41
CA LEU A 301 13.45 -17.05 22.64
C LEU A 301 12.85 -16.82 24.03
N GLN A 302 13.67 -16.82 25.07
CA GLN A 302 13.24 -16.58 26.46
C GLN A 302 12.49 -15.26 26.62
N LYS A 303 12.96 -14.18 25.95
CA LYS A 303 12.24 -12.89 25.97
C LYS A 303 10.90 -12.96 25.23
N LYS A 304 10.82 -13.69 24.12
CA LYS A 304 9.55 -13.91 23.38
C LYS A 304 8.57 -14.78 24.15
N GLU A 305 9.05 -15.78 24.90
CA GLU A 305 8.24 -16.59 25.80
C GLU A 305 7.65 -15.74 26.91
N HIS A 306 8.47 -14.90 27.57
CA HIS A 306 7.97 -14.00 28.59
C HIS A 306 6.94 -12.97 28.08
N GLN A 307 7.08 -12.50 26.83
CA GLN A 307 6.07 -11.64 26.21
C GLN A 307 4.77 -12.40 25.86
N LYS A 308 4.85 -13.66 25.41
CA LYS A 308 3.66 -14.55 25.28
C LYS A 308 2.98 -14.78 26.64
N GLU A 309 3.77 -14.99 27.70
CA GLU A 309 3.26 -15.13 29.07
C GLU A 309 2.47 -13.88 29.46
N GLN A 310 3.06 -12.68 29.37
CA GLN A 310 2.36 -11.43 29.69
C GLN A 310 1.07 -11.23 28.87
N LEU A 311 1.09 -11.55 27.57
CA LEU A 311 -0.09 -11.51 26.67
C LEU A 311 -1.15 -12.59 26.97
N SER A 312 -0.88 -13.56 27.84
CA SER A 312 -1.81 -14.64 28.23
C SER A 312 -2.21 -14.60 29.72
N LEU A 313 -1.34 -14.04 30.57
CA LEU A 313 -1.56 -13.85 32.01
C LEU A 313 -2.42 -12.61 32.26
N GLY A 314 -2.28 -11.59 31.41
CA GLY A 314 -3.25 -10.51 31.29
C GLY A 314 -4.48 -10.96 30.50
N ASP A 315 -5.57 -11.26 31.21
CA ASP A 315 -6.92 -11.39 30.63
C ASP A 315 -7.78 -10.15 31.03
N PRO A 316 -7.41 -8.92 30.58
CA PRO A 316 -8.14 -7.69 30.94
C PRO A 316 -9.59 -7.70 30.42
N PHE A 317 -9.88 -8.59 29.46
CA PHE A 317 -11.20 -8.90 28.92
C PHE A 317 -12.21 -9.43 29.95
N LYS A 318 -11.75 -9.74 31.17
CA LYS A 318 -12.57 -10.11 32.34
C LYS A 318 -12.78 -8.98 33.35
N THR A 319 -11.92 -7.95 33.39
CA THR A 319 -11.89 -6.95 34.48
C THR A 319 -12.11 -5.51 34.03
N THR A 320 -11.98 -5.18 32.73
CA THR A 320 -12.24 -3.82 32.23
C THR A 320 -13.27 -3.80 31.10
N ASN A 321 -14.40 -3.15 31.35
CA ASN A 321 -15.45 -2.91 30.35
C ASN A 321 -15.13 -1.70 29.44
N GLU A 322 -14.21 -0.81 29.85
CA GLU A 322 -13.80 0.37 29.08
C GLU A 322 -12.79 0.05 27.97
N ILE A 323 -13.24 0.20 26.73
CA ILE A 323 -12.42 -0.06 25.53
C ILE A 323 -11.22 0.91 25.44
N SER A 324 -11.40 2.17 25.86
CA SER A 324 -10.31 3.17 25.86
C SER A 324 -9.20 2.88 26.89
N HIS A 325 -9.50 2.16 27.97
CA HIS A 325 -8.47 1.66 28.89
C HIS A 325 -7.71 0.48 28.28
N TYR A 326 -8.43 -0.45 27.66
CA TYR A 326 -7.86 -1.60 26.94
C TYR A 326 -6.92 -1.16 25.79
N LEU A 327 -7.29 -0.17 24.97
CA LEU A 327 -6.41 0.36 23.92
C LEU A 327 -5.16 1.05 24.50
N ARG A 328 -5.27 1.72 25.66
CA ARG A 328 -4.13 2.30 26.38
C ARG A 328 -3.21 1.21 26.95
N HIS A 329 -3.77 0.11 27.44
CA HIS A 329 -2.98 -1.03 27.91
C HIS A 329 -2.15 -1.64 26.77
N TRP A 330 -2.78 -1.91 25.61
CA TRP A 330 -2.06 -2.35 24.40
C TRP A 330 -0.98 -1.36 23.95
N LYS A 331 -1.27 -0.05 24.00
CA LYS A 331 -0.29 0.99 23.66
C LYS A 331 0.98 0.87 24.50
N ASN A 332 0.82 0.79 25.82
CA ASN A 332 1.95 0.69 26.74
C ASN A 332 2.67 -0.65 26.52
N LEU A 333 1.94 -1.77 26.61
CA LEU A 333 2.49 -3.13 26.50
C LEU A 333 3.35 -3.33 25.23
N LEU A 334 2.87 -2.92 24.05
CA LEU A 334 3.61 -3.07 22.79
C LEU A 334 4.77 -2.07 22.64
N SER A 335 4.70 -0.91 23.30
CA SER A 335 5.81 0.05 23.36
C SER A 335 6.92 -0.49 24.25
N ASP A 336 6.57 -0.93 25.46
CA ASP A 336 7.49 -1.50 26.44
C ASP A 336 8.14 -2.77 25.87
N HIS A 337 7.34 -3.70 25.32
CA HIS A 337 7.83 -4.91 24.62
C HIS A 337 8.78 -4.59 23.47
N THR A 338 8.58 -3.48 22.77
CA THR A 338 9.48 -3.02 21.70
C THR A 338 10.78 -2.47 22.24
N ILE A 339 10.73 -1.63 23.29
CA ILE A 339 11.92 -1.05 23.93
C ILE A 339 12.80 -2.17 24.47
N GLU A 340 12.25 -3.08 25.29
CA GLU A 340 12.97 -4.21 25.88
C GLU A 340 13.65 -5.11 24.83
N PHE A 341 13.00 -5.36 23.69
CA PHE A 341 13.57 -6.21 22.64
C PHE A 341 14.72 -5.54 21.90
N GLU A 342 14.61 -4.23 21.64
CA GLU A 342 15.72 -3.51 21.00
C GLU A 342 16.86 -3.24 21.98
N GLU A 343 16.61 -3.05 23.29
CA GLU A 343 17.64 -2.97 24.34
C GLU A 343 18.41 -4.29 24.48
N LEU A 344 17.70 -5.43 24.55
CA LEU A 344 18.33 -6.76 24.51
C LEU A 344 19.14 -6.96 23.23
N THR A 345 18.67 -6.42 22.11
CA THR A 345 19.37 -6.51 20.82
C THR A 345 20.62 -5.62 20.77
N GLU A 346 20.56 -4.39 21.27
CA GLU A 346 21.66 -3.43 21.40
C GLU A 346 22.75 -3.98 22.33
N LYS A 347 22.35 -4.52 23.50
CA LYS A 347 23.23 -5.25 24.42
C LYS A 347 23.94 -6.42 23.75
N LEU A 348 23.20 -7.32 23.09
CA LEU A 348 23.78 -8.50 22.42
C LEU A 348 24.68 -8.14 21.23
N ASP A 349 24.44 -7.01 20.54
CA ASP A 349 25.34 -6.53 19.49
C ASP A 349 26.62 -5.90 20.08
N ASN A 350 26.52 -5.20 21.22
CA ASN A 350 27.68 -4.64 21.92
C ASN A 350 28.59 -5.73 22.50
N GLU A 351 28.01 -6.71 23.20
CA GLU A 351 28.75 -7.86 23.75
C GLU A 351 29.44 -8.66 22.64
N ALA A 352 28.77 -8.88 21.49
CA ALA A 352 29.38 -9.50 20.33
C ALA A 352 30.55 -8.71 19.74
N SER A 353 30.51 -7.37 19.82
CA SER A 353 31.58 -6.48 19.33
C SER A 353 32.82 -6.52 20.22
N GLU A 354 32.65 -6.58 21.54
CA GLU A 354 33.78 -6.66 22.47
C GLU A 354 34.34 -8.10 22.58
N GLU A 355 33.51 -9.16 22.55
CA GLU A 355 34.03 -10.55 22.43
C GLU A 355 34.84 -10.75 21.12
N LEU A 356 34.46 -10.06 20.03
CA LEU A 356 35.21 -10.08 18.76
C LEU A 356 36.52 -9.29 18.84
N LYS A 357 36.54 -8.17 19.56
CA LYS A 357 37.73 -7.33 19.80
C LYS A 357 38.78 -8.06 20.65
N GLU A 358 38.35 -8.72 21.71
CA GLU A 358 39.24 -9.56 22.54
C GLU A 358 39.92 -10.60 21.66
N LEU A 359 39.13 -11.43 20.95
CA LEU A 359 39.62 -12.43 19.99
C LEU A 359 40.57 -11.85 18.93
N LEU A 360 40.26 -10.67 18.39
CA LEU A 360 41.07 -10.01 17.36
C LEU A 360 42.47 -9.67 17.89
N PHE A 361 42.56 -9.00 19.05
CA PHE A 361 43.85 -8.65 19.66
C PHE A 361 44.60 -9.88 20.16
N ASP A 362 43.90 -10.86 20.76
CA ASP A 362 44.46 -12.12 21.22
C ASP A 362 45.21 -12.89 20.12
N ILE A 363 44.72 -12.83 18.88
CA ILE A 363 45.33 -13.51 17.72
C ILE A 363 46.38 -12.61 17.06
N ALA A 364 46.19 -11.29 17.07
CA ALA A 364 47.18 -10.32 16.60
C ALA A 364 48.47 -10.38 17.41
N ASP A 365 48.39 -10.40 18.74
CA ASP A 365 49.56 -10.46 19.62
C ASP A 365 50.31 -11.79 19.47
N LYS A 366 49.60 -12.91 19.28
CA LYS A 366 50.22 -14.21 18.95
C LYS A 366 50.99 -14.16 17.63
N ALA A 367 50.49 -13.43 16.61
CA ALA A 367 51.19 -13.23 15.35
C ALA A 367 52.37 -12.25 15.46
N ILE A 368 52.24 -11.17 16.23
CA ILE A 368 53.32 -10.21 16.51
C ILE A 368 54.46 -10.90 17.29
N GLU A 369 54.15 -11.74 18.29
CA GLU A 369 55.13 -12.57 18.98
C GLU A 369 55.78 -13.62 18.07
N ALA A 370 55.05 -14.18 17.10
CA ALA A 370 55.63 -15.05 16.08
C ALA A 370 56.63 -14.28 15.19
N LEU A 371 56.30 -13.07 14.75
CA LEU A 371 57.20 -12.20 13.97
C LEU A 371 58.45 -11.80 14.77
N LYS A 372 58.32 -11.47 16.08
CA LYS A 372 59.47 -11.23 16.97
C LYS A 372 60.37 -12.47 17.10
N ARG A 373 59.79 -13.67 17.17
CA ARG A 373 60.55 -14.95 17.18
C ARG A 373 61.26 -15.21 15.85
N VAL A 374 60.66 -14.86 14.71
CA VAL A 374 61.35 -14.92 13.40
C VAL A 374 62.51 -13.92 13.37
N GLN A 375 62.30 -12.67 13.79
CA GLN A 375 63.33 -11.63 13.85
C GLN A 375 64.52 -12.05 14.73
N CYS A 376 64.27 -12.40 16.00
CA CYS A 376 65.31 -12.67 16.99
C CYS A 376 65.86 -14.11 16.93
N GLY A 377 65.02 -15.08 16.54
CA GLY A 377 65.37 -16.50 16.50
C GLY A 377 65.93 -16.97 15.17
N VAL A 378 65.52 -16.38 14.05
CA VAL A 378 66.06 -16.69 12.71
C VAL A 378 67.05 -15.60 12.29
N PHE A 379 66.57 -14.38 12.02
CA PHE A 379 67.39 -13.40 11.30
C PHE A 379 68.57 -12.84 12.10
N VAL A 380 68.40 -12.54 13.39
CA VAL A 380 69.53 -12.17 14.26
C VAL A 380 70.57 -13.31 14.35
N GLN A 381 70.15 -14.58 14.33
CA GLN A 381 71.09 -15.70 14.35
C GLN A 381 71.83 -15.88 13.02
N GLU A 382 71.15 -15.77 11.87
CA GLU A 382 71.81 -15.83 10.55
C GLU A 382 72.77 -14.65 10.35
N LEU A 383 72.40 -13.44 10.77
CA LEU A 383 73.28 -12.26 10.70
C LEU A 383 74.54 -12.44 11.58
N VAL A 384 74.42 -13.05 12.77
CA VAL A 384 75.59 -13.40 13.60
C VAL A 384 76.50 -14.44 12.92
N LYS A 385 75.96 -15.42 12.17
CA LYS A 385 76.78 -16.37 11.38
C LYS A 385 77.54 -15.67 10.24
N LEU A 386 76.98 -14.58 9.71
CA LEU A 386 77.58 -13.73 8.67
C LEU A 386 78.54 -12.67 9.26
N ASN A 387 79.02 -12.87 10.49
CA ASN A 387 79.96 -12.00 11.22
C ASN A 387 79.46 -10.58 11.55
N VAL A 388 78.14 -10.32 11.49
CA VAL A 388 77.58 -9.04 11.92
C VAL A 388 77.80 -8.83 13.43
N PRO A 389 78.33 -7.67 13.88
CA PRO A 389 78.60 -7.43 15.31
C PRO A 389 77.34 -7.51 16.19
N LYS A 390 77.41 -8.34 17.24
CA LYS A 390 76.29 -8.59 18.17
C LYS A 390 75.74 -7.34 18.86
N LEU A 391 76.59 -6.34 19.13
CA LEU A 391 76.17 -5.10 19.80
C LEU A 391 75.24 -4.26 18.90
N PHE A 392 75.59 -4.10 17.63
CA PHE A 392 74.74 -3.40 16.64
C PHE A 392 73.40 -4.12 16.41
N LEU A 393 73.39 -5.46 16.42
CA LEU A 393 72.14 -6.23 16.32
C LEU A 393 71.24 -6.05 17.56
N LEU A 394 71.82 -6.01 18.76
CA LEU A 394 71.07 -5.75 19.99
C LEU A 394 70.50 -4.31 20.02
N GLU A 395 71.29 -3.33 19.58
CA GLU A 395 70.87 -1.93 19.47
C GLU A 395 69.71 -1.76 18.47
N ALA A 396 69.83 -2.33 17.26
CA ALA A 396 68.78 -2.28 16.24
C ALA A 396 67.48 -3.00 16.67
N VAL A 397 67.57 -4.08 17.45
CA VAL A 397 66.39 -4.78 17.99
C VAL A 397 65.72 -3.99 19.12
N GLU A 398 66.49 -3.36 20.01
CA GLU A 398 65.92 -2.47 21.04
C GLU A 398 65.39 -1.14 20.44
N GLU A 399 65.94 -0.66 19.32
CA GLU A 399 65.35 0.41 18.52
C GLU A 399 64.00 -0.02 17.94
N HIS A 400 63.94 -1.13 17.20
CA HIS A 400 62.70 -1.68 16.65
C HIS A 400 61.62 -1.93 17.73
N LYS A 401 62.02 -2.38 18.92
CA LYS A 401 61.12 -2.53 20.07
C LYS A 401 60.54 -1.20 20.55
N LYS A 402 61.34 -0.12 20.60
CA LYS A 402 60.86 1.25 20.90
C LYS A 402 59.95 1.79 19.80
N GLU A 403 60.33 1.62 18.53
CA GLU A 403 59.50 1.96 17.36
C GLU A 403 58.11 1.31 17.45
N MET A 404 58.03 0.01 17.79
CA MET A 404 56.74 -0.70 17.90
C MET A 404 55.86 -0.16 19.03
N VAL A 405 56.42 0.20 20.18
CA VAL A 405 55.66 0.82 21.28
C VAL A 405 55.09 2.17 20.85
N VAL A 406 55.89 3.01 20.20
CA VAL A 406 55.43 4.30 19.65
C VAL A 406 54.36 4.08 18.57
N LYS A 407 54.53 3.10 17.68
CA LYS A 407 53.58 2.80 16.61
C LYS A 407 52.26 2.23 17.13
N HIS A 408 52.30 1.42 18.20
CA HIS A 408 51.09 0.94 18.87
C HIS A 408 50.32 2.11 19.51
N GLY A 409 50.99 2.96 20.27
CA GLY A 409 50.39 4.16 20.87
C GLY A 409 49.98 5.24 19.84
N GLN A 410 50.45 5.17 18.59
CA GLN A 410 49.89 5.95 17.47
C GLN A 410 48.60 5.33 16.95
N LEU A 411 48.63 4.05 16.55
CA LEU A 411 47.50 3.37 15.92
C LEU A 411 46.30 3.19 16.87
N GLU A 412 46.55 3.16 18.17
CA GLU A 412 45.50 3.19 19.20
C GLU A 412 44.74 4.52 19.24
N ARG A 413 45.45 5.65 19.21
CA ARG A 413 44.82 6.98 19.12
C ARG A 413 44.06 7.13 17.81
N GLU A 414 44.67 6.72 16.69
CA GLU A 414 44.01 6.73 15.38
C GLU A 414 42.78 5.81 15.28
N GLU A 415 42.62 4.79 16.14
CA GLU A 415 41.39 4.00 16.26
C GLU A 415 40.37 4.71 17.16
N HIS A 416 40.83 5.25 18.29
CA HIS A 416 40.01 5.99 19.25
C HIS A 416 39.36 7.21 18.61
N ASP A 417 40.13 8.07 17.93
CA ASP A 417 39.64 9.28 17.26
C ASP A 417 38.56 8.95 16.22
N LYS A 418 38.76 7.86 15.45
CA LYS A 418 37.77 7.35 14.48
C LYS A 418 36.52 6.79 15.17
N SER A 419 36.68 6.13 16.32
CA SER A 419 35.55 5.65 17.13
C SER A 419 34.74 6.81 17.71
N MET A 420 35.40 7.89 18.17
CA MET A 420 34.74 9.08 18.69
C MET A 420 33.93 9.80 17.61
N ALA A 421 34.54 10.06 16.44
CA ALA A 421 33.83 10.68 15.30
C ALA A 421 32.64 9.84 14.81
N ALA A 422 32.74 8.51 14.86
CA ALA A 422 31.62 7.62 14.56
C ALA A 422 30.51 7.67 15.64
N GLU A 423 30.86 7.93 16.90
CA GLU A 423 29.91 8.05 18.02
C GLU A 423 29.16 9.38 18.00
N GLU A 424 29.85 10.48 17.67
CA GLU A 424 29.23 11.79 17.41
C GLU A 424 28.23 11.72 16.25
N LEU A 425 28.60 11.07 15.15
CA LEU A 425 27.71 10.83 14.01
C LEU A 425 26.49 9.99 14.39
N LEU A 426 26.67 8.97 15.24
CA LEU A 426 25.58 8.17 15.80
C LEU A 426 24.66 9.02 16.70
N GLN A 427 25.20 9.91 17.52
CA GLN A 427 24.42 10.80 18.39
C GLN A 427 23.58 11.80 17.57
N LEU A 428 24.19 12.45 16.58
CA LEU A 428 23.48 13.33 15.63
C LEU A 428 22.39 12.58 14.87
N THR A 429 22.66 11.34 14.45
CA THR A 429 21.67 10.47 13.80
C THR A 429 20.52 10.10 14.75
N ARG A 430 20.81 9.80 16.02
CA ARG A 430 19.80 9.53 17.06
C ARG A 430 18.90 10.75 17.32
N GLN A 431 19.46 11.96 17.34
CA GLN A 431 18.69 13.22 17.45
C GLN A 431 17.77 13.41 16.24
N LYS A 432 18.31 13.27 15.02
CA LYS A 432 17.55 13.37 13.76
C LYS A 432 16.41 12.36 13.69
N LEU A 433 16.65 11.12 14.10
CA LEU A 433 15.60 10.09 14.17
C LEU A 433 14.50 10.43 15.19
N SER A 434 14.83 11.10 16.30
CA SER A 434 13.83 11.58 17.26
C SER A 434 12.94 12.68 16.67
N GLN A 435 13.52 13.58 15.87
CA GLN A 435 12.76 14.60 15.14
C GLN A 435 11.86 13.95 14.06
N GLU A 436 12.37 12.98 13.30
CA GLU A 436 11.58 12.23 12.30
C GLU A 436 10.42 11.42 12.91
N LEU A 437 10.53 11.01 14.18
CA LEU A 437 9.43 10.38 14.93
C LEU A 437 8.32 11.39 15.23
N GLU A 438 8.67 12.58 15.74
CA GLU A 438 7.70 13.64 16.07
C GLU A 438 7.02 14.22 14.82
N THR A 439 7.77 14.49 13.74
CA THR A 439 7.19 14.98 12.48
C THR A 439 6.31 13.91 11.84
N GLY A 440 6.75 12.64 11.83
CA GLY A 440 5.98 11.52 11.29
C GLY A 440 4.63 11.32 11.99
N ILE A 441 4.59 11.39 13.33
CA ILE A 441 3.34 11.33 14.10
C ILE A 441 2.45 12.54 13.79
N SER A 442 3.03 13.74 13.66
CA SER A 442 2.29 14.97 13.31
C SER A 442 1.68 14.92 11.90
N GLU A 443 2.44 14.46 10.91
CA GLU A 443 1.98 14.27 9.52
C GLU A 443 0.91 13.19 9.40
N GLN A 444 1.07 12.08 10.10
CA GLN A 444 0.08 11.01 10.09
C GLN A 444 -1.22 11.47 10.76
N LYS A 445 -1.13 12.21 11.87
CA LYS A 445 -2.29 12.85 12.51
C LYS A 445 -2.99 13.89 11.63
N LYS A 446 -2.24 14.69 10.85
CA LYS A 446 -2.84 15.55 9.81
C LYS A 446 -3.61 14.73 8.78
N THR A 447 -3.03 13.61 8.34
CA THR A 447 -3.67 12.68 7.38
C THR A 447 -4.99 12.11 7.94
N ARG A 448 -5.03 11.72 9.22
CA ARG A 448 -6.29 11.31 9.91
C ARG A 448 -7.30 12.46 10.09
N SER A 449 -6.83 13.69 10.30
CA SER A 449 -7.74 14.86 10.35
C SER A 449 -8.33 15.19 8.98
N TRP A 450 -7.60 14.92 7.89
CA TRP A 450 -8.12 15.00 6.52
C TRP A 450 -9.14 13.88 6.26
N GLU A 451 -8.86 12.63 6.63
CA GLU A 451 -9.81 11.50 6.58
C GLU A 451 -11.15 11.85 7.25
N GLN A 452 -11.10 12.39 8.48
CA GLN A 452 -12.29 12.88 9.20
C GLN A 452 -12.97 14.07 8.49
N SER A 453 -12.20 14.96 7.86
CA SER A 453 -12.75 16.10 7.11
C SER A 453 -13.45 15.65 5.83
N VAL A 454 -12.90 14.67 5.11
CA VAL A 454 -13.52 14.06 3.92
C VAL A 454 -14.80 13.31 4.30
N PHE A 455 -14.82 12.56 5.41
CA PHE A 455 -16.05 11.96 5.96
C PHE A 455 -17.12 13.04 6.23
N MET A 456 -16.77 14.08 6.97
CA MET A 456 -17.71 15.15 7.34
C MET A 456 -18.18 15.94 6.11
N GLN A 457 -17.33 16.18 5.11
CA GLN A 457 -17.72 16.84 3.87
C GLN A 457 -18.61 15.92 3.02
N GLN A 458 -18.10 14.78 2.57
CA GLN A 458 -18.80 13.93 1.60
C GLN A 458 -20.11 13.32 2.13
N LEU A 459 -20.22 13.07 3.44
CA LEU A 459 -21.44 12.48 4.03
C LEU A 459 -22.47 13.52 4.49
N LEU A 460 -22.09 14.80 4.66
CA LEU A 460 -22.96 15.83 5.25
C LEU A 460 -23.16 17.09 4.36
N SER A 461 -22.45 17.22 3.23
CA SER A 461 -22.64 18.31 2.26
C SER A 461 -23.34 17.90 0.95
N LEU A 462 -23.45 16.60 0.66
CA LEU A 462 -24.17 16.12 -0.51
C LEU A 462 -25.70 16.15 -0.30
N PRO A 463 -26.49 16.79 -1.19
CA PRO A 463 -27.95 16.80 -1.12
C PRO A 463 -28.56 15.50 -1.71
N LEU A 464 -28.03 14.35 -1.27
CA LEU A 464 -28.39 13.02 -1.69
C LEU A 464 -29.17 12.33 -0.58
N SER A 465 -30.44 11.98 -0.84
CA SER A 465 -31.21 11.10 0.04
C SER A 465 -30.50 9.75 0.18
N LEU A 466 -30.47 9.15 1.37
CA LEU A 466 -29.90 7.80 1.59
C LEU A 466 -30.77 7.02 2.57
N SER A 467 -31.17 5.82 2.18
CA SER A 467 -31.82 4.87 3.10
C SER A 467 -30.83 4.46 4.19
N GLU A 468 -31.32 3.99 5.34
CA GLU A 468 -30.43 3.59 6.44
C GLU A 468 -29.43 2.50 6.02
N GLU A 469 -29.82 1.59 5.13
CA GLU A 469 -28.92 0.57 4.59
C GLU A 469 -27.86 1.17 3.65
N GLN A 470 -28.23 2.13 2.80
CA GLN A 470 -27.28 2.84 1.93
C GLN A 470 -26.29 3.66 2.76
N LEU A 471 -26.75 4.27 3.85
CA LEU A 471 -25.93 5.05 4.78
C LEU A 471 -24.96 4.15 5.56
N LEU A 472 -25.41 2.98 6.03
CA LEU A 472 -24.54 1.95 6.62
C LEU A 472 -23.49 1.43 5.62
N ARG A 473 -23.87 1.18 4.37
CA ARG A 473 -22.94 0.78 3.29
C ARG A 473 -21.94 1.88 2.94
N MET A 474 -22.35 3.15 2.91
CA MET A 474 -21.44 4.30 2.71
C MET A 474 -20.43 4.42 3.85
N ARG A 475 -20.87 4.21 5.10
CA ARG A 475 -19.99 4.18 6.27
C ARG A 475 -19.04 2.97 6.25
N GLN A 476 -19.47 1.81 5.76
CA GLN A 476 -18.60 0.66 5.51
C GLN A 476 -17.54 0.98 4.44
N GLU A 477 -17.95 1.56 3.31
CA GLU A 477 -17.05 1.88 2.19
C GLU A 477 -16.03 2.94 2.57
N LEU A 478 -16.39 3.90 3.44
CA LEU A 478 -15.45 4.84 4.06
C LEU A 478 -14.31 4.11 4.82
N HIS A 479 -14.67 3.23 5.76
CA HIS A 479 -13.68 2.43 6.52
C HIS A 479 -12.84 1.58 5.57
N CYS A 480 -13.47 0.94 4.57
CA CYS A 480 -12.75 0.18 3.56
C CYS A 480 -11.76 1.06 2.77
N CYS A 481 -12.15 2.27 2.35
CA CYS A 481 -11.31 3.18 1.60
C CYS A 481 -10.14 3.76 2.42
N PHE A 482 -10.33 4.10 3.70
CA PHE A 482 -9.28 4.73 4.51
C PHE A 482 -8.51 3.77 5.45
N SER A 483 -8.91 2.51 5.55
CA SER A 483 -8.14 1.42 6.20
C SER A 483 -6.72 1.19 5.66
N GLN A 484 -6.33 1.89 4.58
CA GLN A 484 -5.05 1.80 3.87
C GLN A 484 -4.20 3.09 3.95
N VAL A 485 -4.60 4.05 4.80
CA VAL A 485 -3.93 5.35 5.04
C VAL A 485 -2.71 5.25 6.00
N ASP A 486 -2.48 4.09 6.62
CA ASP A 486 -1.41 3.85 7.59
C ASP A 486 0.01 3.89 7.01
N SER A 487 0.97 4.37 7.81
CA SER A 487 2.39 4.51 7.50
C SER A 487 3.18 3.18 7.49
N SER A 488 2.88 2.28 6.55
CA SER A 488 3.58 0.99 6.39
C SER A 488 5.11 1.13 6.37
N LEU A 489 5.82 0.20 7.01
CA LEU A 489 7.25 0.33 7.32
C LEU A 489 8.16 -0.10 6.16
N ALA A 490 7.88 -1.25 5.55
CA ALA A 490 8.74 -1.86 4.55
C ALA A 490 8.52 -1.26 3.15
N TRP A 491 7.26 -1.10 2.74
CA TRP A 491 6.91 -0.69 1.37
C TRP A 491 7.62 0.61 0.93
N PRO A 492 7.58 1.74 1.66
CA PRO A 492 8.25 2.97 1.23
C PRO A 492 9.77 2.84 1.18
N LYS A 493 10.38 2.01 2.05
CA LYS A 493 11.84 1.77 2.06
C LYS A 493 12.26 0.94 0.83
N ILE A 494 11.47 -0.06 0.45
CA ILE A 494 11.71 -0.91 -0.72
C ILE A 494 11.45 -0.13 -2.01
N ARG A 495 10.38 0.69 -2.06
CA ARG A 495 10.10 1.62 -3.16
C ARG A 495 11.23 2.64 -3.34
N ALA A 496 11.71 3.25 -2.25
CA ALA A 496 12.88 4.13 -2.25
C ALA A 496 14.14 3.44 -2.82
N ARG A 497 14.39 2.17 -2.43
CA ARG A 497 15.51 1.36 -2.92
C ARG A 497 15.36 1.06 -4.42
N THR A 498 14.13 0.81 -4.89
CA THR A 498 13.84 0.56 -6.32
C THR A 498 14.07 1.82 -7.14
N LEU A 499 13.52 2.97 -6.72
CA LEU A 499 13.76 4.26 -7.37
C LEU A 499 15.26 4.61 -7.41
N LEU A 500 16.02 4.33 -6.34
CA LEU A 500 17.48 4.51 -6.31
C LEU A 500 18.22 3.64 -7.34
N GLN A 501 17.78 2.40 -7.56
CA GLN A 501 18.35 1.56 -8.61
C GLN A 501 17.88 2.00 -10.01
N ALA A 502 16.61 2.41 -10.17
CA ALA A 502 16.06 2.85 -11.45
C ALA A 502 16.73 4.14 -11.95
N PHE A 503 16.80 5.20 -11.13
CA PHE A 503 17.52 6.43 -11.47
C PHE A 503 19.03 6.18 -11.63
N GLY A 504 19.60 5.25 -10.87
CA GLY A 504 20.98 4.81 -11.05
C GLY A 504 21.25 4.03 -12.36
N MET A 505 20.24 3.35 -12.92
CA MET A 505 20.32 2.73 -14.24
C MET A 505 20.14 3.79 -15.33
N GLU A 506 19.09 4.61 -15.24
CA GLU A 506 18.80 5.75 -16.14
C GLU A 506 20.03 6.67 -16.31
N GLN A 507 20.67 7.07 -15.20
CA GLN A 507 21.87 7.90 -15.25
C GLN A 507 23.00 7.21 -16.04
N ARG A 508 23.31 5.94 -15.72
CA ARG A 508 24.37 5.18 -16.39
C ARG A 508 24.09 4.97 -17.86
N ASP A 509 22.87 4.64 -18.24
CA ASP A 509 22.49 4.46 -19.65
C ASP A 509 22.73 5.77 -20.43
N THR A 510 22.36 6.94 -19.86
CA THR A 510 22.66 8.23 -20.52
C THR A 510 24.16 8.59 -20.53
N GLU A 511 24.94 8.16 -19.55
CA GLU A 511 26.39 8.41 -19.49
C GLU A 511 27.15 7.49 -20.46
N VAL A 512 26.75 6.21 -20.57
CA VAL A 512 27.25 5.23 -21.55
C VAL A 512 26.92 5.67 -22.98
N LEU A 513 25.70 6.15 -23.25
CA LEU A 513 25.32 6.69 -24.56
C LEU A 513 26.16 7.92 -24.96
N LYS A 514 26.55 8.77 -24.01
CA LYS A 514 27.48 9.90 -24.29
C LYS A 514 28.87 9.40 -24.66
N VAL A 515 29.39 8.35 -23.99
CA VAL A 515 30.66 7.71 -24.36
C VAL A 515 30.60 7.11 -25.77
N GLU A 516 29.49 6.46 -26.15
CA GLU A 516 29.29 5.90 -27.49
C GLU A 516 29.16 6.97 -28.59
N GLN A 517 28.45 8.07 -28.32
CA GLN A 517 28.38 9.21 -29.23
C GLN A 517 29.76 9.86 -29.44
N ASN A 518 30.54 10.04 -28.35
CA ASN A 518 31.90 10.54 -28.41
C ASN A 518 32.84 9.60 -29.18
N LEU A 519 32.72 8.28 -28.98
CA LEU A 519 33.43 7.25 -29.75
C LEU A 519 33.08 7.32 -31.24
N ALA A 520 31.81 7.49 -31.59
CA ALA A 520 31.36 7.61 -32.98
C ALA A 520 31.89 8.90 -33.65
N MET A 521 31.89 10.03 -32.94
CA MET A 521 32.46 11.29 -33.43
C MET A 521 33.97 11.19 -33.61
N THR A 522 34.70 10.63 -32.63
CA THR A 522 36.16 10.45 -32.70
C THR A 522 36.55 9.54 -33.87
N ASN A 523 35.82 8.46 -34.11
CA ASN A 523 36.03 7.59 -35.27
C ASN A 523 35.81 8.35 -36.59
N LYS A 524 34.70 9.09 -36.74
CA LYS A 524 34.45 9.92 -37.94
C LYS A 524 35.58 10.93 -38.19
N GLN A 525 36.07 11.58 -37.13
CA GLN A 525 37.14 12.58 -37.23
C GLN A 525 38.53 11.99 -37.56
N GLN A 526 38.78 10.71 -37.24
CA GLN A 526 39.98 10.00 -37.71
C GLN A 526 39.90 9.54 -39.17
N HIS A 527 38.71 9.28 -39.72
CA HIS A 527 38.57 8.83 -41.10
C HIS A 527 38.79 9.93 -42.15
N SER A 528 38.76 11.21 -41.77
CA SER A 528 39.03 12.35 -42.67
C SER A 528 40.50 12.78 -42.77
N LYS A 529 41.42 12.18 -41.97
CA LYS A 529 42.87 12.47 -42.03
C LYS A 529 43.65 11.23 -42.49
N MET A 530 43.99 11.20 -43.78
CA MET A 530 44.59 10.04 -44.46
C MET A 530 46.12 9.98 -44.29
N GLY A 531 46.71 8.76 -44.27
CA GLY A 531 48.12 8.62 -44.68
C GLY A 531 49.10 7.73 -43.88
N LYS A 532 48.71 6.58 -43.31
CA LYS A 532 49.61 5.41 -43.05
C LYS A 532 48.84 4.19 -42.50
N THR A 533 49.00 3.02 -43.12
CA THR A 533 48.15 1.84 -42.85
C THR A 533 48.48 1.12 -41.53
N GLY A 534 49.76 0.90 -41.21
CA GLY A 534 50.16 0.11 -40.05
C GLY A 534 49.88 0.74 -38.68
N SER A 535 49.87 2.07 -38.59
CA SER A 535 49.53 2.80 -37.35
C SER A 535 48.03 2.74 -37.02
N ARG A 536 47.18 2.52 -38.02
CA ARG A 536 45.72 2.70 -37.96
C ARG A 536 45.02 1.74 -36.99
N ASN A 537 45.47 0.49 -36.87
CA ASN A 537 44.83 -0.50 -35.99
C ASN A 537 45.15 -0.26 -34.51
N ARG A 538 46.37 0.19 -34.20
CA ARG A 538 46.80 0.46 -32.82
C ARG A 538 46.02 1.63 -32.23
N ASN A 539 46.03 2.78 -32.92
CA ASN A 539 45.30 3.98 -32.49
C ASN A 539 43.78 3.73 -32.33
N LYS A 540 43.19 2.83 -33.13
CA LYS A 540 41.79 2.41 -32.98
C LYS A 540 41.56 1.56 -31.74
N LEU A 541 42.41 0.58 -31.47
CA LEU A 541 42.31 -0.26 -30.28
C LEU A 541 42.50 0.59 -29.01
N ASP A 542 43.42 1.55 -29.02
CA ASP A 542 43.68 2.42 -27.86
C ASP A 542 42.48 3.35 -27.57
N ILE A 543 41.74 3.80 -28.60
CA ILE A 543 40.46 4.51 -28.44
C ILE A 543 39.36 3.58 -27.88
N LEU A 544 39.27 2.34 -28.36
CA LEU A 544 38.30 1.37 -27.86
C LEU A 544 38.59 0.97 -26.40
N LYS A 545 39.87 0.79 -26.03
CA LYS A 545 40.31 0.61 -24.64
C LYS A 545 39.89 1.77 -23.76
N LYS A 546 40.12 3.00 -24.21
CA LYS A 546 39.67 4.18 -23.47
C LYS A 546 38.15 4.20 -23.29
N SER A 547 37.39 3.92 -24.35
CA SER A 547 35.92 3.82 -24.26
C SER A 547 35.45 2.76 -23.25
N LEU A 548 36.11 1.58 -23.20
CA LEU A 548 35.82 0.58 -22.17
C LEU A 548 36.20 1.06 -20.76
N GLN A 549 37.32 1.76 -20.59
CA GLN A 549 37.71 2.35 -19.30
C GLN A 549 36.71 3.42 -18.84
N ASP A 550 36.31 4.32 -19.74
CA ASP A 550 35.30 5.36 -19.48
C ASP A 550 33.95 4.71 -19.10
N LYS A 551 33.53 3.62 -19.76
CA LYS A 551 32.34 2.83 -19.38
C LYS A 551 32.49 2.11 -18.02
N ILE A 552 33.65 1.51 -17.73
CA ILE A 552 33.92 0.83 -16.45
C ILE A 552 33.78 1.81 -15.29
N LEU A 553 34.32 3.04 -15.43
CA LEU A 553 34.19 4.08 -14.41
C LEU A 553 32.72 4.43 -14.13
N ILE A 554 31.87 4.56 -15.16
CA ILE A 554 30.42 4.82 -15.00
C ILE A 554 29.69 3.69 -14.21
N TYR A 555 30.14 2.44 -14.32
CA TYR A 555 29.56 1.33 -13.54
C TYR A 555 30.17 1.16 -12.14
N GLU A 556 31.39 1.65 -11.91
CA GLU A 556 32.04 1.64 -10.59
C GLU A 556 31.68 2.88 -9.75
N ASP A 557 31.27 3.98 -10.38
CA ASP A 557 30.81 5.20 -9.73
C ASP A 557 29.53 4.98 -8.88
N SER A 558 29.55 5.59 -7.69
CA SER A 558 28.46 5.53 -6.73
C SER A 558 27.30 6.49 -7.08
N VAL A 559 26.08 6.11 -6.72
CA VAL A 559 24.88 6.90 -7.05
C VAL A 559 24.88 8.24 -6.32
N LYS A 560 24.86 9.34 -7.08
CA LYS A 560 25.00 10.72 -6.60
C LYS A 560 23.85 11.13 -5.67
N GLY A 561 24.16 11.97 -4.67
CA GLY A 561 23.22 12.40 -3.62
C GLY A 561 21.99 13.16 -4.10
N GLU A 562 22.04 13.78 -5.29
CA GLU A 562 20.91 14.45 -5.94
C GLU A 562 19.70 13.51 -6.10
N ASN A 563 19.95 12.23 -6.41
CA ASN A 563 18.92 11.21 -6.52
C ASN A 563 18.13 11.01 -5.22
N LEU A 564 18.74 11.24 -4.04
CA LEU A 564 18.05 11.11 -2.75
C LEU A 564 16.96 12.17 -2.54
N ASN A 565 17.08 13.33 -3.17
CA ASN A 565 16.04 14.36 -3.12
C ASN A 565 14.94 14.08 -4.16
N ARG A 566 15.29 13.61 -5.36
CA ARG A 566 14.31 13.10 -6.35
C ARG A 566 13.44 12.00 -5.74
N ILE A 567 14.06 10.99 -5.11
CA ILE A 567 13.35 9.87 -4.45
C ILE A 567 12.35 10.35 -3.37
N LYS A 568 12.71 11.35 -2.54
CA LYS A 568 11.78 11.89 -1.53
C LYS A 568 10.56 12.54 -2.17
N TYR A 569 10.77 13.32 -3.23
CA TYR A 569 9.70 13.99 -3.96
C TYR A 569 8.74 12.96 -4.60
N GLU A 570 9.29 11.96 -5.29
CA GLU A 570 8.50 10.90 -5.94
C GLU A 570 7.67 10.10 -4.92
N LEU A 571 8.24 9.75 -3.75
CA LEU A 571 7.51 9.05 -2.68
C LEU A 571 6.42 9.91 -2.03
N GLN A 572 6.62 11.23 -1.94
CA GLN A 572 5.59 12.14 -1.47
C GLN A 572 4.46 12.28 -2.51
N LEU A 573 4.81 12.43 -3.79
CA LEU A 573 3.86 12.48 -4.89
C LEU A 573 3.03 11.19 -4.99
N GLU A 574 3.66 10.02 -4.84
CA GLU A 574 2.97 8.72 -4.74
C GLU A 574 1.97 8.69 -3.57
N LYS A 575 2.32 9.24 -2.39
CA LYS A 575 1.40 9.34 -1.25
C LYS A 575 0.23 10.28 -1.55
N GLU A 576 0.48 11.46 -2.11
CA GLU A 576 -0.54 12.46 -2.43
C GLU A 576 -1.51 11.97 -3.51
N CYS A 577 -0.99 11.34 -4.58
CA CYS A 577 -1.79 10.67 -5.59
C CYS A 577 -2.59 9.48 -5.01
N HIS A 578 -2.01 8.70 -4.08
CA HIS A 578 -2.75 7.63 -3.43
C HIS A 578 -3.94 8.16 -2.64
N LEU A 579 -3.76 9.18 -1.79
CA LEU A 579 -4.84 9.78 -1.00
C LEU A 579 -5.96 10.33 -1.90
N ARG A 580 -5.62 11.04 -3.00
CA ARG A 580 -6.61 11.51 -3.98
C ARG A 580 -7.38 10.37 -4.64
N ASN A 581 -6.72 9.24 -4.93
CA ASN A 581 -7.40 8.07 -5.49
C ASN A 581 -8.36 7.39 -4.48
N LEU A 582 -8.12 7.51 -3.17
CA LEU A 582 -9.07 7.06 -2.14
C LEU A 582 -10.32 7.95 -2.11
N GLU A 583 -10.12 9.26 -2.18
CA GLU A 583 -11.19 10.26 -2.24
C GLU A 583 -12.04 10.09 -3.52
N ASN A 584 -11.39 9.90 -4.67
CA ASN A 584 -12.05 9.62 -5.95
C ASN A 584 -12.89 8.33 -5.89
N LYS A 585 -12.35 7.22 -5.37
CA LYS A 585 -13.09 5.95 -5.28
C LYS A 585 -14.35 6.06 -4.41
N LEU A 586 -14.31 6.83 -3.34
CA LEU A 586 -15.50 7.09 -2.52
C LEU A 586 -16.49 7.99 -3.28
N GLY A 587 -16.00 8.99 -4.03
CA GLY A 587 -16.78 9.80 -4.96
C GLY A 587 -17.47 8.98 -6.06
N GLU A 588 -16.80 8.00 -6.65
CA GLU A 588 -17.35 7.05 -7.64
C GLU A 588 -18.53 6.25 -7.07
N TYR A 589 -18.39 5.74 -5.84
CA TYR A 589 -19.46 5.03 -5.14
C TYR A 589 -20.69 5.94 -4.89
N ILE A 590 -20.46 7.16 -4.40
CA ILE A 590 -21.51 8.17 -4.16
C ILE A 590 -22.21 8.55 -5.47
N ALA A 591 -21.44 8.80 -6.54
CA ALA A 591 -21.96 9.12 -7.87
C ALA A 591 -22.78 7.95 -8.46
N SER A 592 -22.34 6.70 -8.25
CA SER A 592 -23.10 5.51 -8.65
C SER A 592 -24.45 5.42 -7.94
N LEU A 593 -24.53 5.68 -6.62
CA LEU A 593 -25.78 5.72 -5.88
C LEU A 593 -26.72 6.84 -6.38
N ALA A 594 -26.19 8.04 -6.60
CA ALA A 594 -26.95 9.17 -7.13
C ALA A 594 -27.49 8.89 -8.54
N PHE A 595 -26.67 8.29 -9.41
CA PHE A 595 -27.06 7.88 -10.76
C PHE A 595 -28.13 6.79 -10.74
N GLN A 596 -27.98 5.74 -9.92
CA GLN A 596 -28.99 4.68 -9.76
C GLN A 596 -30.36 5.24 -9.31
N LYS A 597 -30.38 6.18 -8.36
CA LYS A 597 -31.62 6.87 -7.95
C LYS A 597 -32.22 7.72 -9.06
N THR A 598 -31.39 8.46 -9.80
CA THR A 598 -31.82 9.31 -10.91
C THR A 598 -32.41 8.48 -12.04
N VAL A 599 -31.73 7.39 -12.47
CA VAL A 599 -32.22 6.48 -13.53
C VAL A 599 -33.56 5.85 -13.17
N LYS A 600 -33.79 5.45 -11.91
CA LYS A 600 -35.10 4.96 -11.46
C LYS A 600 -36.21 6.00 -11.65
N LYS A 601 -35.97 7.25 -11.25
CA LYS A 601 -36.94 8.35 -11.40
C LYS A 601 -37.17 8.72 -12.88
N CYS A 602 -36.13 8.74 -13.71
CA CYS A 602 -36.25 8.97 -15.16
C CYS A 602 -37.08 7.89 -15.84
N LYS A 603 -36.77 6.59 -15.64
CA LYS A 603 -37.55 5.48 -16.21
C LYS A 603 -39.03 5.53 -15.82
N MET A 604 -39.32 5.86 -14.56
CA MET A 604 -40.68 6.00 -14.06
C MET A 604 -41.46 7.12 -14.77
N LEU A 605 -40.82 8.27 -15.00
CA LEU A 605 -41.38 9.38 -15.75
C LEU A 605 -41.54 9.07 -17.25
N GLU A 606 -40.60 8.34 -17.86
CA GLU A 606 -40.70 7.87 -19.26
C GLU A 606 -41.91 6.96 -19.46
N LEU A 607 -42.08 5.95 -18.60
CA LEU A 607 -43.21 5.00 -18.62
C LEU A 607 -44.56 5.70 -18.43
N TYR A 608 -44.65 6.63 -17.48
CA TYR A 608 -45.85 7.45 -17.26
C TYR A 608 -46.17 8.33 -18.47
N THR A 609 -45.16 9.03 -19.00
CA THR A 609 -45.32 9.91 -20.17
C THR A 609 -45.79 9.13 -21.39
N ALA A 610 -45.33 7.89 -21.60
CA ALA A 610 -45.83 7.03 -22.67
C ALA A 610 -47.31 6.65 -22.48
N VAL A 611 -47.75 6.32 -21.27
CA VAL A 611 -49.17 6.01 -20.98
C VAL A 611 -50.07 7.22 -21.22
N ILE A 612 -49.69 8.41 -20.75
CA ILE A 612 -50.45 9.66 -21.01
C ILE A 612 -50.51 9.97 -22.52
N ASN A 613 -49.41 9.80 -23.27
CA ASN A 613 -49.43 9.96 -24.73
C ASN A 613 -50.37 8.92 -25.39
N VAL A 614 -50.39 7.66 -24.93
CA VAL A 614 -51.35 6.64 -25.41
C VAL A 614 -52.79 7.07 -25.14
N GLN A 615 -53.13 7.49 -23.93
CA GLN A 615 -54.48 7.99 -23.62
C GLN A 615 -54.89 9.16 -24.54
N ALA A 616 -54.01 10.15 -24.74
CA ALA A 616 -54.29 11.31 -25.58
C ALA A 616 -54.59 10.91 -27.04
N LEU A 617 -53.84 9.94 -27.58
CA LEU A 617 -54.08 9.38 -28.92
C LEU A 617 -55.40 8.62 -28.99
N LEU A 618 -55.76 7.86 -27.94
CA LEU A 618 -57.05 7.15 -27.88
C LEU A 618 -58.24 8.12 -27.76
N PHE A 619 -58.10 9.21 -26.99
CA PHE A 619 -59.11 10.28 -26.94
C PHE A 619 -59.24 11.02 -28.28
N GLU A 620 -58.14 11.26 -29.00
CA GLU A 620 -58.20 11.87 -30.33
C GLU A 620 -58.99 10.96 -31.29
N GLU A 621 -58.69 9.65 -31.32
CA GLU A 621 -59.44 8.69 -32.15
C GLU A 621 -60.92 8.58 -31.75
N LEU A 622 -61.28 8.61 -30.47
CA LEU A 622 -62.69 8.61 -30.04
C LEU A 622 -63.45 9.84 -30.56
N ASN A 623 -62.79 11.00 -30.64
CA ASN A 623 -63.35 12.23 -31.19
C ASN A 623 -63.41 12.22 -32.73
N THR A 624 -62.35 11.79 -33.43
CA THR A 624 -62.30 11.79 -34.90
C THR A 624 -63.24 10.74 -35.51
N SER A 625 -63.33 9.56 -34.89
CA SER A 625 -64.29 8.50 -35.27
C SER A 625 -65.74 8.85 -34.95
N LYS A 626 -65.99 9.92 -34.16
CA LYS A 626 -67.30 10.28 -33.58
C LYS A 626 -67.91 9.17 -32.71
N THR A 627 -67.08 8.33 -32.11
CA THR A 627 -67.52 7.26 -31.19
C THR A 627 -67.95 7.84 -29.84
N LEU A 628 -67.37 8.98 -29.44
CA LEU A 628 -67.85 9.82 -28.34
C LEU A 628 -67.92 11.28 -28.80
N SER A 629 -68.82 12.05 -28.20
CA SER A 629 -68.78 13.51 -28.27
C SER A 629 -67.68 14.07 -27.36
N LYS A 630 -67.30 15.34 -27.60
CA LYS A 630 -66.40 16.07 -26.69
C LYS A 630 -66.92 16.15 -25.26
N LEU A 631 -68.24 16.15 -25.07
CA LEU A 631 -68.88 16.31 -23.76
C LEU A 631 -68.80 15.01 -22.96
N GLU A 632 -68.95 13.85 -23.60
CA GLU A 632 -68.71 12.53 -22.99
C GLU A 632 -67.22 12.29 -22.70
N CYS A 633 -66.31 12.79 -23.57
CA CYS A 633 -64.87 12.76 -23.28
C CYS A 633 -64.51 13.57 -22.04
N ILE A 634 -65.14 14.74 -21.86
CA ILE A 634 -65.00 15.57 -20.64
C ILE A 634 -65.53 14.81 -19.42
N GLN A 635 -66.72 14.20 -19.51
CA GLN A 635 -67.31 13.42 -18.40
C GLN A 635 -66.44 12.23 -17.96
N ILE A 636 -65.76 11.55 -18.90
CA ILE A 636 -64.82 10.44 -18.57
C ILE A 636 -63.60 10.96 -17.80
N LEU A 637 -63.09 12.15 -18.15
CA LEU A 637 -61.99 12.78 -17.41
C LEU A 637 -62.44 13.33 -16.06
N GLU A 638 -63.60 13.98 -15.99
CA GLU A 638 -64.23 14.47 -14.75
C GLU A 638 -64.57 13.34 -13.76
N ALA A 639 -64.82 12.12 -14.25
CA ALA A 639 -65.01 10.94 -13.42
C ALA A 639 -63.70 10.30 -12.92
N HIS A 640 -62.57 10.56 -13.58
CA HIS A 640 -61.27 9.95 -13.27
C HIS A 640 -60.38 10.87 -12.41
N ASN A 641 -60.41 12.18 -12.66
CA ASN A 641 -59.68 13.20 -11.89
C ASN A 641 -59.87 13.08 -10.35
N PRO A 642 -61.06 12.80 -9.79
CA PRO A 642 -61.24 12.72 -8.33
C PRO A 642 -60.41 11.61 -7.67
N GLU A 643 -60.14 10.51 -8.37
CA GLU A 643 -59.27 9.43 -7.86
C GLU A 643 -57.79 9.85 -7.85
N ILE A 644 -57.37 10.71 -8.79
CA ILE A 644 -56.03 11.34 -8.78
C ILE A 644 -55.94 12.37 -7.65
N GLU A 645 -56.92 13.27 -7.53
CA GLU A 645 -56.95 14.30 -6.48
C GLU A 645 -56.98 13.68 -5.07
N GLU A 646 -57.62 12.51 -4.88
CA GLU A 646 -57.58 11.79 -3.61
C GLU A 646 -56.18 11.19 -3.32
N LEU A 647 -55.46 10.72 -4.35
CA LEU A 647 -54.08 10.23 -4.22
C LEU A 647 -53.09 11.35 -3.91
N ASP A 648 -53.19 12.49 -4.60
CA ASP A 648 -52.38 13.68 -4.31
C ASP A 648 -52.65 14.23 -2.90
N ARG A 649 -53.91 14.26 -2.46
CA ARG A 649 -54.26 14.63 -1.08
C ARG A 649 -53.70 13.64 -0.05
N LYS A 650 -53.70 12.33 -0.35
CA LYS A 650 -53.09 11.32 0.53
C LYS A 650 -51.58 11.55 0.65
N LEU A 651 -50.89 11.79 -0.48
CA LEU A 651 -49.47 12.15 -0.52
C LEU A 651 -49.18 13.39 0.33
N GLU A 652 -49.90 14.50 0.15
CA GLU A 652 -49.71 15.72 0.96
C GLU A 652 -49.92 15.46 2.46
N CYS A 653 -50.97 14.73 2.84
CA CYS A 653 -51.24 14.37 4.23
C CYS A 653 -50.13 13.51 4.84
N GLU A 654 -49.64 12.50 4.12
CA GLU A 654 -48.56 11.63 4.62
C GLU A 654 -47.22 12.37 4.72
N MET A 655 -46.85 13.18 3.73
CA MET A 655 -45.63 14.01 3.78
C MET A 655 -45.64 14.95 4.99
N LEU A 656 -46.74 15.69 5.19
CA LEU A 656 -46.90 16.61 6.34
C LEU A 656 -46.86 15.85 7.68
N HIS A 657 -47.42 14.64 7.75
CA HIS A 657 -47.36 13.80 8.94
C HIS A 657 -45.93 13.33 9.25
N LYS A 658 -45.14 12.93 8.24
CA LYS A 658 -43.72 12.54 8.44
C LYS A 658 -42.84 13.75 8.79
N GLU A 659 -42.98 14.89 8.10
CA GLU A 659 -42.19 16.10 8.40
C GLU A 659 -42.46 16.60 9.83
N SER A 660 -43.74 16.70 10.24
CA SER A 660 -44.11 17.18 11.58
C SER A 660 -43.66 16.23 12.70
N ALA A 661 -43.79 14.91 12.52
CA ALA A 661 -43.27 13.92 13.46
C ALA A 661 -41.75 14.10 13.70
N GLN A 662 -40.97 14.36 12.65
CA GLN A 662 -39.54 14.62 12.81
C GLN A 662 -39.26 15.98 13.46
N GLN A 663 -40.05 17.03 13.20
CA GLN A 663 -39.90 18.32 13.88
C GLN A 663 -40.14 18.21 15.40
N HIS A 664 -41.09 17.38 15.84
CA HIS A 664 -41.29 17.09 17.26
C HIS A 664 -40.09 16.32 17.87
N LEU A 665 -39.44 15.45 17.09
CA LEU A 665 -38.28 14.68 17.53
C LEU A 665 -37.02 15.57 17.65
N LEU A 666 -36.74 16.40 16.64
CA LEU A 666 -35.62 17.36 16.63
C LEU A 666 -35.76 18.46 17.71
N SER A 667 -36.97 19.02 17.88
CA SER A 667 -37.20 19.99 18.96
C SER A 667 -37.00 19.36 20.33
N ARG A 668 -37.48 18.14 20.57
CA ARG A 668 -37.24 17.39 21.82
C ARG A 668 -35.75 17.15 22.09
N GLN A 669 -34.94 16.88 21.07
CA GLN A 669 -33.48 16.78 21.22
C GLN A 669 -32.83 18.13 21.59
N ARG A 670 -33.29 19.24 21.00
CA ARG A 670 -32.80 20.59 21.34
C ARG A 670 -33.09 20.95 22.81
N TRP A 671 -34.31 20.66 23.29
CA TRP A 671 -34.67 20.78 24.71
C TRP A 671 -33.83 19.89 25.65
N ILE A 672 -33.22 18.79 25.18
CA ILE A 672 -32.30 17.98 25.99
C ILE A 672 -30.92 18.66 26.08
N LEU A 673 -30.47 19.37 25.04
CA LEU A 673 -29.23 20.15 25.07
C LEU A 673 -29.35 21.37 26.00
N ASP A 674 -30.47 22.09 25.91
CA ASP A 674 -30.79 23.22 26.81
C ASP A 674 -31.10 22.74 28.24
N GLY A 675 -31.74 21.57 28.35
CA GLY A 675 -32.08 20.90 29.61
C GLY A 675 -30.92 20.18 30.29
N LEU A 676 -29.76 20.04 29.63
CA LEU A 676 -28.52 19.54 30.26
C LEU A 676 -27.84 20.65 31.09
N GLY A 677 -28.66 21.39 31.83
CA GLY A 677 -28.26 22.52 32.65
C GLY A 677 -27.12 22.11 33.57
N LEU A 678 -26.07 22.93 33.55
CA LEU A 678 -24.95 22.82 34.48
C LEU A 678 -25.53 22.71 35.89
N SER A 679 -25.32 21.56 36.54
CA SER A 679 -25.67 21.44 37.96
C SER A 679 -24.95 22.56 38.69
N ASN A 680 -25.73 23.45 39.31
CA ASN A 680 -25.22 24.43 40.25
C ASN A 680 -24.94 23.71 41.58
N GLU A 681 -24.04 22.73 41.53
CA GLU A 681 -23.16 22.44 42.65
C GLU A 681 -22.40 23.74 42.93
N ALA A 682 -22.93 24.51 43.88
CA ALA A 682 -22.23 25.64 44.46
C ALA A 682 -20.92 25.08 45.02
N VAL A 683 -19.81 25.36 44.33
CA VAL A 683 -18.48 24.99 44.80
C VAL A 683 -18.22 25.83 46.04
N ASP A 684 -18.40 25.22 47.20
CA ASP A 684 -18.30 25.87 48.50
C ASP A 684 -16.98 26.66 48.62
N THR A 685 -17.09 27.83 49.24
CA THR A 685 -16.08 28.88 49.11
C THR A 685 -14.73 28.47 49.69
N ASN A 686 -13.74 28.30 48.81
CA ASN A 686 -12.33 28.23 49.23
C ASN A 686 -11.45 28.98 48.21
N ALA A 687 -11.28 30.28 48.45
CA ALA A 687 -11.05 31.31 47.44
C ALA A 687 -9.62 31.43 46.88
N GLU A 688 -8.71 30.49 47.20
CA GLU A 688 -7.29 30.58 46.84
C GLU A 688 -6.85 29.59 45.72
N ARG A 689 -7.76 28.75 45.21
CA ARG A 689 -7.43 27.79 44.14
C ARG A 689 -7.21 28.51 42.81
N HIS A 690 -5.98 28.42 42.31
CA HIS A 690 -5.45 29.30 41.27
C HIS A 690 -6.25 29.30 39.96
N VAL A 691 -6.26 30.45 39.28
CA VAL A 691 -6.96 30.74 38.01
C VAL A 691 -6.71 29.67 36.93
N THR A 692 -5.53 29.05 36.91
CA THR A 692 -5.18 27.95 35.99
C THR A 692 -6.05 26.70 36.14
N VAL A 693 -6.57 26.41 37.33
CA VAL A 693 -7.48 25.29 37.58
C VAL A 693 -8.87 25.61 37.02
N LEU A 694 -9.38 26.81 37.28
CA LEU A 694 -10.67 27.29 36.77
C LEU A 694 -10.66 27.38 35.24
N LEU A 695 -9.59 27.91 34.64
CA LEU A 695 -9.39 27.92 33.19
C LEU A 695 -9.37 26.50 32.60
N ARG A 696 -8.65 25.56 33.23
CA ARG A 696 -8.64 24.16 32.77
C ARG A 696 -10.02 23.50 32.88
N GLN A 697 -10.78 23.78 33.93
CA GLN A 697 -12.14 23.29 34.10
C GLN A 697 -13.12 23.91 33.08
N ALA A 698 -13.00 25.21 32.81
CA ALA A 698 -13.77 25.91 31.79
C ALA A 698 -13.45 25.38 30.38
N MET A 699 -12.17 25.24 30.02
CA MET A 699 -11.74 24.64 28.75
C MET A 699 -12.28 23.21 28.58
N ASN A 700 -12.28 22.40 29.64
CA ASN A 700 -12.87 21.06 29.61
C ASN A 700 -14.39 21.11 29.39
N LYS A 701 -15.13 21.99 30.08
CA LYS A 701 -16.57 22.18 29.87
C LYS A 701 -16.89 22.68 28.46
N CYS A 702 -16.13 23.65 27.93
CA CYS A 702 -16.27 24.13 26.55
C CYS A 702 -15.99 23.00 25.54
N ARG A 703 -14.98 22.16 25.77
CA ARG A 703 -14.70 21.00 24.91
C ARG A 703 -15.82 19.95 24.97
N GLN A 704 -16.41 19.70 26.15
CA GLN A 704 -17.58 18.84 26.29
C GLN A 704 -18.79 19.41 25.51
N PHE A 705 -19.06 20.70 25.64
CA PHE A 705 -20.14 21.37 24.92
C PHE A 705 -19.95 21.33 23.39
N ILE A 706 -18.74 21.62 22.89
CA ILE A 706 -18.40 21.51 21.47
C ILE A 706 -18.59 20.06 20.97
N ASN A 707 -18.13 19.07 21.73
CA ASN A 707 -18.31 17.65 21.35
C ASN A 707 -19.80 17.25 21.29
N LEU A 708 -20.62 17.71 22.26
CA LEU A 708 -22.06 17.45 22.30
C LEU A 708 -22.79 18.15 21.15
N TYR A 709 -22.45 19.41 20.87
CA TYR A 709 -23.03 20.16 19.75
C TYR A 709 -22.66 19.53 18.40
N GLN A 710 -21.39 19.14 18.20
CA GLN A 710 -20.95 18.42 17.01
C GLN A 710 -21.61 17.03 16.86
N GLN A 711 -21.93 16.36 17.97
CA GLN A 711 -22.68 15.10 17.94
C GLN A 711 -24.13 15.37 17.51
N SER A 712 -24.83 16.28 18.20
CA SER A 712 -26.20 16.67 17.86
C SER A 712 -26.35 17.16 16.42
N LEU A 713 -25.35 17.85 15.87
CA LEU A 713 -25.33 18.31 14.48
C LEU A 713 -25.22 17.14 13.50
N ARG A 714 -24.31 16.18 13.74
CA ARG A 714 -24.22 14.94 12.95
C ARG A 714 -25.52 14.15 13.00
N ASP A 715 -26.14 14.07 14.17
CA ASP A 715 -27.37 13.31 14.39
C ASP A 715 -28.57 14.01 13.70
N GLU A 716 -28.68 15.34 13.77
CA GLU A 716 -29.68 16.14 13.04
C GLU A 716 -29.49 15.99 11.52
N GLN A 717 -28.25 15.96 11.01
CA GLN A 717 -27.94 15.73 9.59
C GLN A 717 -28.25 14.29 9.14
N TRP A 718 -27.87 13.27 9.92
CA TRP A 718 -28.19 11.86 9.66
C TRP A 718 -29.70 11.64 9.54
N ASN A 719 -30.47 12.17 10.49
CA ASN A 719 -31.92 12.05 10.47
C ASN A 719 -32.55 12.84 9.30
N CYS A 720 -31.99 13.98 8.89
CA CYS A 720 -32.45 14.70 7.70
C CYS A 720 -32.26 13.86 6.42
N VAL A 721 -31.09 13.24 6.21
CA VAL A 721 -30.77 12.45 5.01
C VAL A 721 -31.67 11.21 4.88
N VAL A 722 -31.98 10.54 6.01
CA VAL A 722 -32.89 9.39 6.04
C VAL A 722 -34.36 9.81 5.88
N LEU A 723 -34.77 10.95 6.45
CA LEU A 723 -36.12 11.48 6.22
C LEU A 723 -36.34 11.83 4.74
N GLU A 724 -35.34 12.37 4.05
CA GLU A 724 -35.46 12.65 2.61
C GLU A 724 -35.52 11.39 1.76
N ASP A 725 -34.91 10.28 2.18
CA ASP A 725 -35.13 8.98 1.52
C ASP A 725 -36.57 8.49 1.74
N LEU A 726 -37.08 8.56 2.96
CA LEU A 726 -38.46 8.20 3.28
C LEU A 726 -39.47 9.04 2.48
N LEU A 727 -39.29 10.36 2.41
CA LEU A 727 -40.15 11.26 1.64
C LEU A 727 -40.03 11.02 0.13
N GLU A 728 -38.83 10.81 -0.41
CA GLU A 728 -38.65 10.49 -1.83
C GLU A 728 -39.19 9.09 -2.19
N ASN A 729 -39.27 8.15 -1.25
CA ASN A 729 -39.95 6.87 -1.44
C ASN A 729 -41.48 7.03 -1.41
N ILE A 730 -42.04 7.86 -0.52
CA ILE A 730 -43.47 8.19 -0.51
C ILE A 730 -43.89 8.95 -1.78
N GLU A 731 -43.06 9.89 -2.28
CA GLU A 731 -43.24 10.50 -3.62
C GLU A 731 -43.33 9.41 -4.72
N ILE A 732 -42.47 8.39 -4.66
CA ILE A 732 -42.41 7.29 -5.64
C ILE A 732 -43.62 6.35 -5.54
N ASP A 733 -44.02 5.95 -4.34
CA ASP A 733 -45.14 5.02 -4.13
C ASP A 733 -46.48 5.67 -4.51
N ALA A 734 -46.66 6.96 -4.20
CA ALA A 734 -47.81 7.74 -4.69
C ALA A 734 -47.80 7.87 -6.23
N PHE A 735 -46.63 8.15 -6.83
CA PHE A 735 -46.52 8.20 -8.29
C PHE A 735 -46.81 6.84 -8.95
N LEU A 736 -46.41 5.72 -8.33
CA LEU A 736 -46.79 4.37 -8.78
C LEU A 736 -48.29 4.11 -8.66
N ALA A 737 -48.95 4.62 -7.62
CA ALA A 737 -50.41 4.54 -7.49
C ALA A 737 -51.12 5.32 -8.61
N ILE A 738 -50.70 6.57 -8.87
CA ILE A 738 -51.23 7.40 -9.97
C ILE A 738 -50.95 6.72 -11.32
N TYR A 739 -49.74 6.23 -11.57
CA TYR A 739 -49.40 5.47 -12.77
C TYR A 739 -50.29 4.22 -12.96
N SER A 740 -50.64 3.52 -11.88
CA SER A 740 -51.60 2.40 -11.93
C SER A 740 -53.02 2.85 -12.31
N GLN A 741 -53.39 4.08 -11.99
CA GLN A 741 -54.69 4.71 -12.28
C GLN A 741 -54.74 5.23 -13.73
N GLU A 742 -53.62 5.72 -14.26
CA GLU A 742 -53.46 6.03 -15.68
C GLU A 742 -53.51 4.79 -16.57
N LEU A 743 -52.92 3.68 -16.12
CA LEU A 743 -53.01 2.38 -16.81
C LEU A 743 -54.45 1.85 -16.88
N ARG A 744 -55.27 2.08 -15.85
CA ARG A 744 -56.71 1.74 -15.86
C ARG A 744 -57.46 2.55 -16.91
N LEU A 745 -57.27 3.86 -16.94
CA LEU A 745 -57.88 4.73 -17.95
C LEU A 745 -57.44 4.35 -19.38
N ALA A 746 -56.15 4.08 -19.57
CA ALA A 746 -55.64 3.61 -20.87
C ALA A 746 -56.28 2.28 -21.31
N GLY A 747 -56.49 1.33 -20.38
CA GLY A 747 -57.18 0.07 -20.66
C GLY A 747 -58.66 0.27 -21.01
N TYR A 748 -59.36 1.13 -20.27
CA TYR A 748 -60.76 1.48 -20.55
C TYR A 748 -60.92 2.17 -21.92
N LEU A 749 -60.06 3.13 -22.25
CA LEU A 749 -60.04 3.79 -23.55
C LEU A 749 -59.69 2.82 -24.69
N ALA A 750 -58.75 1.90 -24.48
CA ALA A 750 -58.40 0.85 -25.45
C ALA A 750 -59.56 -0.11 -25.72
N LYS A 751 -60.37 -0.42 -24.70
CA LYS A 751 -61.62 -1.21 -24.81
C LYS A 751 -62.69 -0.48 -25.63
N LEU A 752 -62.93 0.81 -25.35
CA LEU A 752 -63.90 1.64 -26.08
C LEU A 752 -63.53 1.81 -27.57
N THR A 753 -62.25 2.08 -27.84
CA THR A 753 -61.71 2.23 -29.21
C THR A 753 -61.54 0.91 -29.96
N ARG A 754 -61.55 -0.24 -29.26
CA ARG A 754 -61.30 -1.59 -29.79
C ARG A 754 -59.94 -1.70 -30.50
N VAL A 755 -58.88 -1.17 -29.88
CA VAL A 755 -57.51 -1.20 -30.43
C VAL A 755 -56.98 -2.64 -30.48
N PRO A 756 -56.42 -3.09 -31.62
CA PRO A 756 -55.71 -4.37 -31.66
C PRO A 756 -54.45 -4.33 -30.78
N VAL A 757 -54.24 -5.33 -29.91
CA VAL A 757 -53.09 -5.40 -28.98
C VAL A 757 -51.74 -5.22 -29.69
N GLY A 758 -51.57 -5.86 -30.86
CA GLY A 758 -50.36 -5.70 -31.70
C GLY A 758 -50.17 -4.31 -32.32
N MET A 759 -51.20 -3.46 -32.31
CA MET A 759 -51.14 -2.04 -32.68
C MET A 759 -50.63 -1.21 -31.50
N LEU A 760 -51.23 -1.41 -30.32
CA LEU A 760 -50.80 -0.74 -29.09
C LEU A 760 -49.33 -1.04 -28.77
N HIS A 761 -48.90 -2.30 -28.98
CA HIS A 761 -47.49 -2.69 -28.85
C HIS A 761 -46.56 -1.87 -29.75
N ARG A 762 -46.95 -1.56 -30.99
CA ARG A 762 -46.12 -0.72 -31.89
C ARG A 762 -46.06 0.72 -31.42
N VAL A 763 -47.20 1.29 -31.01
CA VAL A 763 -47.26 2.66 -30.47
C VAL A 763 -46.42 2.79 -29.20
N LEU A 764 -46.49 1.82 -28.28
CA LEU A 764 -45.63 1.80 -27.09
C LEU A 764 -44.14 1.68 -27.45
N ASN A 765 -43.76 0.85 -28.44
CA ASN A 765 -42.37 0.76 -28.92
C ASN A 765 -41.87 2.08 -29.57
N LEU A 766 -42.76 2.91 -30.13
CA LEU A 766 -42.41 4.23 -30.65
C LEU A 766 -42.31 5.30 -29.55
N LEU A 767 -43.11 5.18 -28.49
CA LEU A 767 -43.11 6.10 -27.35
C LEU A 767 -42.05 5.78 -26.28
N LEU A 768 -41.54 4.53 -26.25
CA LEU A 768 -40.54 4.04 -25.30
C LEU A 768 -39.27 3.48 -25.99
N PRO A 769 -38.59 4.25 -26.87
CA PRO A 769 -37.42 3.76 -27.62
C PRO A 769 -36.21 3.42 -26.74
N SER A 770 -36.21 3.87 -25.47
CA SER A 770 -35.21 3.61 -24.43
C SER A 770 -35.45 2.32 -23.64
N SER A 771 -36.64 1.72 -23.73
CA SER A 771 -37.09 0.64 -22.84
C SER A 771 -36.83 -0.75 -23.39
N SER A 772 -36.64 -1.72 -22.49
CA SER A 772 -36.54 -3.13 -22.88
C SER A 772 -37.90 -3.67 -23.36
N GLN A 773 -37.88 -4.70 -24.22
CA GLN A 773 -39.11 -5.38 -24.64
C GLN A 773 -39.91 -5.96 -23.45
N SER A 774 -39.23 -6.41 -22.40
CA SER A 774 -39.86 -6.82 -21.14
C SER A 774 -40.61 -5.70 -20.42
N GLU A 775 -40.06 -4.47 -20.42
CA GLU A 775 -40.74 -3.31 -19.85
C GLU A 775 -41.96 -2.93 -20.72
N VAL A 776 -41.78 -2.83 -22.04
CA VAL A 776 -42.87 -2.52 -22.99
C VAL A 776 -44.01 -3.55 -22.93
N LEU A 777 -43.69 -4.85 -22.85
CA LEU A 777 -44.69 -5.90 -22.69
C LEU A 777 -45.38 -5.83 -21.32
N SER A 778 -44.68 -5.48 -20.24
CA SER A 778 -45.31 -5.32 -18.91
C SER A 778 -46.35 -4.18 -18.87
N VAL A 779 -46.12 -3.11 -19.64
CA VAL A 779 -47.09 -2.02 -19.85
C VAL A 779 -48.28 -2.52 -20.68
N LEU A 780 -48.01 -3.21 -21.79
CA LEU A 780 -49.04 -3.78 -22.67
C LEU A 780 -49.97 -4.75 -21.92
N ASP A 781 -49.38 -5.68 -21.16
CA ASP A 781 -50.07 -6.66 -20.31
C ASP A 781 -50.89 -6.01 -19.20
N SER A 782 -50.48 -4.82 -18.73
CA SER A 782 -51.23 -4.08 -17.71
C SER A 782 -52.44 -3.38 -18.32
N ILE A 783 -52.27 -2.76 -19.50
CA ILE A 783 -53.38 -2.12 -20.24
C ILE A 783 -54.41 -3.16 -20.69
N SER A 784 -53.99 -4.35 -21.16
CA SER A 784 -54.91 -5.41 -21.57
C SER A 784 -55.68 -6.02 -20.39
N LYS A 785 -55.05 -6.24 -19.22
CA LYS A 785 -55.74 -6.69 -17.99
C LYS A 785 -56.89 -5.76 -17.59
N TYR A 786 -56.74 -4.45 -17.78
CA TYR A 786 -57.81 -3.48 -17.51
C TYR A 786 -58.85 -3.37 -18.65
N SER A 787 -58.59 -3.94 -19.82
CA SER A 787 -59.59 -4.11 -20.89
C SER A 787 -60.53 -5.29 -20.61
N ASP A 788 -60.02 -6.42 -20.12
CA ASP A 788 -60.80 -7.67 -19.99
C ASP A 788 -61.67 -7.76 -18.71
N GLY A 789 -61.76 -6.66 -17.94
CA GLY A 789 -62.61 -6.57 -16.75
C GLY A 789 -64.12 -6.66 -17.04
N VAL A 790 -64.79 -7.52 -16.27
CA VAL A 790 -66.24 -7.76 -16.12
C VAL A 790 -67.19 -6.75 -16.82
N VAL A 791 -67.88 -7.22 -17.86
CA VAL A 791 -69.34 -7.41 -17.90
C VAL A 791 -69.60 -8.37 -19.08
N GLU A 792 -70.19 -9.55 -18.81
CA GLU A 792 -70.87 -10.32 -19.84
C GLU A 792 -72.23 -9.67 -20.09
N SER A 793 -72.52 -9.32 -21.35
CA SER A 793 -73.83 -8.83 -21.76
C SER A 793 -74.19 -9.49 -23.09
N ASP A 794 -75.10 -10.46 -23.03
CA ASP A 794 -75.53 -11.27 -24.16
C ASP A 794 -76.06 -10.39 -25.30
N SER A 795 -75.47 -10.53 -26.49
CA SER A 795 -76.04 -10.02 -27.73
C SER A 795 -75.54 -10.81 -28.95
N ASN A 796 -76.23 -11.92 -29.24
CA ASN A 796 -76.13 -12.55 -30.55
C ASN A 796 -76.72 -11.60 -31.62
N ALA A 797 -75.88 -11.07 -32.51
CA ALA A 797 -76.30 -10.30 -33.68
C ALA A 797 -75.28 -10.49 -34.82
N ASP A 798 -75.77 -10.92 -35.98
CA ASP A 798 -74.94 -11.52 -37.03
C ASP A 798 -74.25 -10.55 -38.01
N GLU A 799 -73.27 -11.13 -38.71
CA GLU A 799 -72.72 -10.73 -40.02
C GLU A 799 -72.79 -9.26 -40.49
N SER A 800 -71.80 -8.45 -40.08
CA SER A 800 -71.43 -7.22 -40.83
C SER A 800 -69.93 -6.89 -40.72
N GLY A 801 -69.08 -7.93 -40.72
CA GLY A 801 -67.70 -7.85 -40.19
C GLY A 801 -66.60 -7.34 -41.12
N SER A 802 -66.75 -7.42 -42.45
CA SER A 802 -65.63 -7.27 -43.39
C SER A 802 -65.18 -5.81 -43.62
N SER A 803 -66.09 -4.96 -44.10
CA SER A 803 -65.75 -3.58 -44.51
C SER A 803 -65.37 -2.67 -43.33
N LYS A 804 -65.98 -2.89 -42.15
CA LYS A 804 -65.64 -2.18 -40.91
C LYS A 804 -64.24 -2.53 -40.41
N LYS A 805 -63.84 -3.80 -40.43
CA LYS A 805 -62.47 -4.22 -40.03
C LYS A 805 -61.39 -3.54 -40.86
N ARG A 806 -61.55 -3.47 -42.19
CA ARG A 806 -60.57 -2.86 -43.10
C ARG A 806 -60.38 -1.37 -42.84
N LYS A 807 -61.48 -0.62 -42.68
CA LYS A 807 -61.45 0.82 -42.36
C LYS A 807 -60.81 1.11 -41.00
N ASN A 808 -61.13 0.32 -39.96
CA ASN A 808 -60.47 0.47 -38.67
C ASN A 808 -58.97 0.20 -38.76
N GLN A 809 -58.53 -0.78 -39.56
CA GLN A 809 -57.11 -1.08 -39.75
C GLN A 809 -56.36 0.05 -40.47
N GLU A 810 -56.99 0.71 -41.45
CA GLU A 810 -56.46 1.89 -42.15
C GLU A 810 -56.37 3.13 -41.23
N LEU A 811 -57.37 3.34 -40.35
CA LEU A 811 -57.36 4.39 -39.32
C LEU A 811 -56.19 4.21 -38.35
N TRP A 812 -56.04 3.03 -37.74
CA TRP A 812 -54.94 2.77 -36.81
C TRP A 812 -53.55 2.87 -37.45
N GLN A 813 -53.40 2.50 -38.73
CA GLN A 813 -52.15 2.74 -39.47
C GLN A 813 -51.90 4.22 -39.76
N THR A 814 -52.96 5.00 -40.00
CA THR A 814 -52.87 6.46 -40.15
C THR A 814 -52.42 7.10 -38.83
N LEU A 815 -52.94 6.64 -37.69
CA LEU A 815 -52.48 7.05 -36.37
C LEU A 815 -51.02 6.61 -36.09
N GLU A 816 -50.63 5.38 -36.41
CA GLU A 816 -49.23 4.92 -36.25
C GLU A 816 -48.26 5.83 -37.04
N ASN A 817 -48.63 6.20 -38.28
CA ASN A 817 -47.88 7.13 -39.11
C ASN A 817 -47.90 8.57 -38.57
N LYS A 818 -49.04 9.04 -38.03
CA LYS A 818 -49.14 10.34 -37.38
C LYS A 818 -48.24 10.41 -36.15
N VAL A 819 -48.27 9.41 -35.26
CA VAL A 819 -47.38 9.31 -34.09
C VAL A 819 -45.91 9.35 -34.50
N ARG A 820 -45.53 8.61 -35.56
CA ARG A 820 -44.16 8.68 -36.12
C ARG A 820 -43.82 10.10 -36.58
N GLN A 821 -44.72 10.76 -37.30
CA GLN A 821 -44.50 12.12 -37.80
C GLN A 821 -44.44 13.16 -36.67
N ASP A 822 -45.31 13.07 -35.67
CA ASP A 822 -45.33 13.97 -34.51
C ASP A 822 -44.12 13.76 -33.60
N LEU A 823 -43.58 12.53 -33.50
CA LEU A 823 -42.32 12.26 -32.81
C LEU A 823 -41.12 12.85 -33.56
N ILE A 824 -41.10 12.74 -34.90
CA ILE A 824 -40.11 13.39 -35.77
C ILE A 824 -40.18 14.92 -35.60
N ASN A 825 -41.38 15.50 -35.62
CA ASN A 825 -41.60 16.94 -35.43
C ASN A 825 -41.14 17.39 -34.02
N ARG A 826 -41.52 16.67 -32.96
CA ARG A 826 -41.05 16.94 -31.58
C ARG A 826 -39.54 16.82 -31.43
N SER A 827 -38.86 15.96 -32.19
CA SER A 827 -37.40 15.83 -32.11
C SER A 827 -36.63 17.06 -32.62
N LEU A 828 -37.30 17.97 -33.34
CA LEU A 828 -36.76 19.27 -33.76
C LEU A 828 -36.92 20.37 -32.69
N GLU A 829 -37.91 20.26 -31.79
CA GLU A 829 -38.15 21.24 -30.73
C GLU A 829 -37.43 20.86 -29.43
N LYS A 830 -36.65 21.79 -28.87
CA LYS A 830 -35.88 21.52 -27.65
C LYS A 830 -36.79 21.28 -26.45
N ILE A 831 -36.54 20.17 -25.76
CA ILE A 831 -37.23 19.70 -24.56
C ILE A 831 -37.48 20.85 -23.57
N PRO A 832 -38.76 21.17 -23.22
CA PRO A 832 -39.07 22.09 -22.14
C PRO A 832 -38.59 21.51 -20.80
N SER A 833 -37.77 22.27 -20.07
CA SER A 833 -37.22 21.87 -18.77
C SER A 833 -38.27 21.95 -17.66
N LEU A 834 -39.12 20.92 -17.55
CA LEU A 834 -40.17 20.82 -16.52
C LEU A 834 -39.61 20.50 -15.11
N ASN A 835 -38.68 21.33 -14.64
CA ASN A 835 -38.15 21.29 -13.28
C ASN A 835 -38.69 22.49 -12.48
N ARG A 836 -39.96 22.39 -12.07
CA ARG A 836 -40.60 23.37 -11.16
C ARG A 836 -40.88 22.78 -9.77
N ARG A 837 -39.96 21.97 -9.25
CA ARG A 837 -39.92 21.66 -7.81
C ARG A 837 -39.79 22.97 -7.04
N LYS A 838 -40.66 23.21 -6.05
CA LYS A 838 -40.23 23.93 -4.85
C LYS A 838 -39.21 23.02 -4.19
N ASP A 839 -37.98 23.48 -3.95
CA ASP A 839 -37.04 22.67 -3.16
C ASP A 839 -37.66 22.46 -1.77
N SER A 840 -37.56 21.22 -1.25
CA SER A 840 -38.18 20.86 0.02
C SER A 840 -37.70 21.78 1.15
N SER A 841 -38.54 21.95 2.17
CA SER A 841 -38.13 22.73 3.35
C SER A 841 -36.87 22.16 3.99
N ILE A 842 -36.63 20.85 3.81
CA ILE A 842 -35.48 20.10 4.34
C ILE A 842 -34.20 20.38 3.55
N LYS A 843 -34.17 20.35 2.20
CA LYS A 843 -32.95 20.71 1.43
C LYS A 843 -32.50 22.14 1.74
N LYS A 844 -33.44 23.08 1.91
CA LYS A 844 -33.10 24.46 2.35
C LYS A 844 -32.55 24.52 3.77
N LYS A 845 -33.03 23.66 4.69
CA LYS A 845 -32.47 23.52 6.05
C LYS A 845 -31.10 22.83 6.05
N GLN A 846 -30.85 21.84 5.19
CA GLN A 846 -29.55 21.18 5.03
C GLN A 846 -28.47 22.22 4.64
N PHE A 847 -28.73 23.05 3.63
CA PHE A 847 -27.80 24.13 3.26
C PHE A 847 -27.57 25.13 4.42
N ALA A 848 -28.62 25.54 5.13
CA ALA A 848 -28.51 26.44 6.29
C ALA A 848 -27.83 25.80 7.54
N LEU A 849 -27.78 24.47 7.63
CA LEU A 849 -26.99 23.73 8.62
C LEU A 849 -25.52 23.59 8.18
N LEU A 850 -25.28 23.38 6.88
CA LEU A 850 -23.96 23.30 6.27
C LEU A 850 -23.17 24.61 6.44
N GLU A 851 -23.82 25.76 6.21
CA GLU A 851 -23.22 27.08 6.49
C GLU A 851 -22.78 27.21 7.96
N LYS A 852 -23.62 26.78 8.91
CA LYS A 852 -23.31 26.82 10.36
C LYS A 852 -22.19 25.88 10.74
N ALA A 853 -22.07 24.72 10.09
CA ALA A 853 -20.97 23.79 10.29
C ALA A 853 -19.61 24.40 9.87
N ALA A 854 -19.59 25.17 8.77
CA ALA A 854 -18.38 25.78 8.23
C ALA A 854 -17.70 26.76 9.21
N PHE A 855 -18.49 27.52 10.00
CA PHE A 855 -17.96 28.49 10.97
C PHE A 855 -17.13 27.88 12.12
N ILE A 856 -17.22 26.56 12.36
CA ILE A 856 -16.55 25.90 13.49
C ILE A 856 -15.11 25.47 13.14
N HIS A 857 -14.74 25.40 11.86
CA HIS A 857 -13.49 24.78 11.39
C HIS A 857 -12.54 25.73 10.65
N LEU A 858 -12.40 26.99 11.10
CA LEU A 858 -11.41 27.94 10.56
C LEU A 858 -9.95 27.65 11.01
N GLY A 859 -9.55 26.38 10.96
CA GLY A 859 -8.21 25.86 11.28
C GLY A 859 -7.17 26.09 10.18
N ARG A 860 -7.12 27.30 9.62
CA ARG A 860 -6.10 27.83 8.68
C ARG A 860 -5.47 26.80 7.72
N SER A 861 -6.19 26.48 6.64
CA SER A 861 -5.56 25.83 5.48
C SER A 861 -4.39 26.70 4.94
N PRO A 862 -3.24 26.12 4.54
CA PRO A 862 -2.20 26.87 3.86
C PRO A 862 -2.69 27.34 2.48
N ALA A 863 -2.68 28.64 2.24
CA ALA A 863 -2.80 29.16 0.88
C ALA A 863 -1.50 28.84 0.13
N HIS A 864 -1.53 27.82 -0.72
CA HIS A 864 -0.47 27.59 -1.70
C HIS A 864 -0.54 28.69 -2.77
N PRO A 865 0.56 29.42 -3.05
CA PRO A 865 0.59 30.32 -4.20
C PRO A 865 0.50 29.50 -5.48
N ALA A 866 -0.19 30.04 -6.49
CA ALA A 866 -0.18 29.45 -7.82
C ALA A 866 1.24 29.53 -8.40
N VAL A 867 1.81 28.39 -8.75
CA VAL A 867 3.03 28.29 -9.56
C VAL A 867 2.60 27.91 -10.96
N GLU A 868 3.10 28.65 -11.96
CA GLU A 868 2.78 28.43 -13.37
C GLU A 868 3.24 27.04 -13.82
N GLN A 869 2.37 26.32 -14.54
CA GLN A 869 2.76 25.06 -15.19
C GLN A 869 3.40 25.39 -16.55
N PRO A 870 4.55 24.79 -16.90
CA PRO A 870 5.00 24.70 -18.29
C PRO A 870 4.04 23.82 -19.11
N ASP A 871 3.88 24.14 -20.39
CA ASP A 871 2.94 23.45 -21.29
C ASP A 871 3.21 21.93 -21.43
N PRO A 872 2.17 21.10 -21.60
CA PRO A 872 2.31 19.67 -21.81
C PRO A 872 2.81 19.35 -23.25
N PRO A 873 3.73 18.39 -23.42
CA PRO A 873 4.13 17.93 -24.75
C PRO A 873 3.00 17.18 -25.47
N VAL A 874 2.92 17.46 -26.77
CA VAL A 874 1.90 16.99 -27.73
C VAL A 874 1.63 15.47 -27.66
N SER A 875 0.35 15.10 -27.71
CA SER A 875 -0.09 13.70 -27.79
C SER A 875 0.21 13.06 -29.15
N LEU A 876 0.58 11.77 -29.15
CA LEU A 876 0.73 10.99 -30.39
C LEU A 876 -0.12 9.71 -30.36
N ASN A 877 -1.29 9.83 -30.99
CA ASN A 877 -2.17 8.82 -31.60
C ASN A 877 -2.17 7.37 -31.07
N SER A 878 -3.36 6.92 -30.68
CA SER A 878 -3.74 5.51 -30.64
C SER A 878 -3.83 4.92 -32.06
N ALA A 879 -3.41 3.66 -32.22
CA ALA A 879 -4.12 2.61 -32.98
C ALA A 879 -3.32 1.29 -33.02
N THR A 880 -3.74 0.29 -32.25
CA THR A 880 -4.27 -1.00 -32.75
C THR A 880 -4.46 -1.96 -31.57
N ALA A 881 -5.55 -2.71 -31.60
CA ALA A 881 -5.76 -3.85 -30.73
C ALA A 881 -5.90 -5.08 -31.63
N GLU A 882 -5.14 -6.13 -31.36
CA GLU A 882 -5.31 -7.44 -31.97
C GLU A 882 -5.14 -8.51 -30.89
N ALA A 883 -6.06 -9.46 -30.88
CA ALA A 883 -5.98 -10.62 -30.00
C ALA A 883 -5.15 -11.70 -30.69
N ILE A 884 -4.22 -12.31 -29.96
CA ILE A 884 -3.51 -13.51 -30.40
C ILE A 884 -3.72 -14.61 -29.35
N GLU A 885 -4.02 -15.80 -29.84
CA GLU A 885 -4.65 -16.88 -29.08
C GLU A 885 -3.66 -17.67 -28.21
N LEU A 886 -4.19 -18.44 -27.26
CA LEU A 886 -3.43 -19.54 -26.65
C LEU A 886 -3.14 -20.61 -27.71
N LEU A 887 -1.86 -20.94 -27.91
CA LEU A 887 -1.47 -22.19 -28.53
C LEU A 887 -0.50 -23.00 -27.67
N ASP A 888 -0.85 -24.28 -27.53
CA ASP A 888 -0.14 -25.30 -26.76
C ASP A 888 1.13 -25.74 -27.50
N THR A 889 2.26 -25.81 -26.79
CA THR A 889 3.54 -26.31 -27.30
C THR A 889 4.28 -27.10 -26.21
N GLY A 890 3.84 -28.34 -26.01
CA GLY A 890 4.43 -29.28 -25.05
C GLY A 890 5.83 -29.79 -25.44
N GLU A 891 6.87 -28.99 -25.17
CA GLU A 891 8.28 -29.36 -25.33
C GLU A 891 9.02 -29.58 -23.99
N LYS A 892 10.19 -30.23 -24.06
CA LYS A 892 10.75 -31.01 -22.93
C LYS A 892 11.64 -30.20 -21.98
N ILE A 893 11.45 -30.44 -20.68
CA ILE A 893 12.26 -29.82 -19.61
C ILE A 893 13.71 -30.31 -19.67
N PHE A 894 14.65 -29.43 -20.02
CA PHE A 894 16.09 -29.64 -19.84
C PHE A 894 16.58 -28.95 -18.57
N LEU A 895 16.90 -29.75 -17.54
CA LEU A 895 17.53 -29.27 -16.31
C LEU A 895 19.04 -29.08 -16.52
N PHE A 896 19.44 -27.91 -17.03
CA PHE A 896 20.85 -27.52 -16.97
C PHE A 896 21.26 -27.23 -15.53
N ARG A 897 22.25 -27.98 -15.04
CA ARG A 897 22.92 -27.67 -13.78
C ARG A 897 23.98 -26.60 -14.00
N GLU A 898 24.12 -25.78 -12.97
CA GLU A 898 25.29 -24.96 -12.67
C GLU A 898 26.61 -25.75 -12.85
N PRO A 899 27.56 -25.28 -13.67
CA PRO A 899 28.91 -25.81 -13.73
C PRO A 899 29.75 -25.19 -12.60
N SER A 900 30.02 -25.96 -11.54
CA SER A 900 31.00 -25.58 -10.52
C SER A 900 32.44 -25.88 -10.97
N ASP A 901 33.41 -25.10 -10.47
CA ASP A 901 34.81 -25.16 -10.89
C ASP A 901 35.50 -26.53 -10.65
N PRO A 902 36.47 -26.91 -11.51
CA PRO A 902 37.16 -28.19 -11.40
C PRO A 902 38.35 -28.20 -10.43
N LEU A 903 38.29 -29.11 -9.44
CA LEU A 903 39.37 -30.04 -9.04
C LEU A 903 40.63 -29.43 -8.34
N LEU A 904 41.37 -30.09 -7.43
CA LEU A 904 41.39 -31.41 -6.74
C LEU A 904 42.26 -31.19 -5.45
N ALA A 905 42.34 -32.00 -4.38
CA ALA A 905 41.85 -33.32 -3.95
C ALA A 905 41.90 -33.35 -2.37
N LEU A 906 41.88 -34.44 -1.57
CA LEU A 906 41.66 -35.90 -1.74
C LEU A 906 41.20 -36.48 -0.37
N HIS A 907 40.21 -37.38 -0.33
CA HIS A 907 40.21 -38.71 0.35
C HIS A 907 38.80 -39.32 0.49
N ASN A 908 38.75 -40.64 0.65
CA ASN A 908 37.55 -41.47 0.45
C ASN A 908 36.83 -41.86 1.75
N PHE A 909 35.50 -42.06 1.68
CA PHE A 909 34.74 -43.11 2.42
C PHE A 909 33.38 -43.39 1.70
N PRO A 910 32.62 -44.47 2.02
CA PRO A 910 32.00 -45.29 0.96
C PRO A 910 30.50 -45.05 0.65
N ARG A 911 30.10 -45.46 -0.56
CA ARG A 911 28.72 -45.41 -1.10
C ARG A 911 27.75 -46.38 -0.40
N LYS A 912 26.53 -45.93 -0.03
CA LYS A 912 25.32 -46.79 0.04
C LYS A 912 24.01 -46.09 -0.42
N LYS A 913 23.49 -46.56 -1.57
CA LYS A 913 22.11 -46.59 -2.10
C LYS A 913 21.24 -45.30 -2.17
N LYS A 914 20.61 -45.10 -3.35
CA LYS A 914 19.61 -44.05 -3.66
C LYS A 914 18.33 -44.19 -2.80
N LYS A 915 17.64 -43.06 -2.55
CA LYS A 915 16.19 -42.98 -2.28
C LYS A 915 15.57 -41.90 -3.18
N ASN A 916 14.29 -42.06 -3.52
CA ASN A 916 13.64 -41.30 -4.60
C ASN A 916 13.02 -39.97 -4.13
N PHE A 917 12.74 -39.09 -5.11
CA PHE A 917 12.53 -37.64 -4.99
C PHE A 917 11.23 -37.18 -4.29
N LEU A 918 10.42 -38.09 -3.70
CA LEU A 918 9.05 -37.81 -3.25
C LEU A 918 8.86 -37.62 -1.73
N ASN A 919 9.89 -37.82 -0.91
CA ASN A 919 9.77 -37.81 0.56
C ASN A 919 10.23 -36.53 1.28
N SER A 920 10.63 -35.47 0.56
CA SER A 920 11.10 -34.21 1.18
C SER A 920 9.98 -33.38 1.82
N LYS A 921 8.73 -33.48 1.35
CA LYS A 921 7.60 -32.63 1.78
C LYS A 921 7.03 -32.93 3.19
N LYS A 922 7.64 -33.82 3.99
CA LYS A 922 7.20 -34.15 5.36
C LYS A 922 8.14 -33.72 6.50
N ALA A 923 9.34 -33.21 6.20
CA ALA A 923 10.32 -32.80 7.22
C ALA A 923 10.17 -31.34 7.71
N ALA A 924 9.48 -30.47 6.95
CA ALA A 924 9.38 -29.04 7.23
C ALA A 924 8.26 -28.64 8.23
N ARG A 925 7.60 -29.61 8.89
CA ARG A 925 6.57 -29.36 9.93
C ARG A 925 6.97 -29.86 11.33
N ALA A 926 8.26 -30.13 11.55
CA ALA A 926 8.80 -30.58 12.83
C ALA A 926 9.98 -29.69 13.27
N ASN A 927 9.71 -28.39 13.45
CA ASN A 927 10.50 -27.43 14.24
C ASN A 927 9.68 -26.14 14.43
N MET A 928 8.50 -26.31 15.03
CA MET A 928 7.70 -25.25 15.65
C MET A 928 7.22 -25.80 17.00
N ASN A 929 8.13 -25.78 17.97
CA ASN A 929 7.92 -25.71 19.40
C ASN A 929 9.00 -24.75 19.89
#